data_AF-A0A5C7YYX9-F1
#
_entry.id   AF-A0A5C7YYX9-F1
#
_cell.length_a   1.000
_cell.length_b   1.000
_cell.length_c   1.000
_cell.angle_alpha   90.00
_cell.angle_beta   90.00
_cell.angle_gamma   90.00
#
_symmetry.space_group_name_H-M   'P 1'
#
loop_
_entity.id
_entity.type
_entity.pdbx_description
1 polymer ?
#
loop_
_entity_poly.entity_id
_entity_poly.type
_entity_poly.pdbx_seq_one_letter_code
_entity_poly.pdbx_strand_id
1 'polypeptide(L)'
;MSGNRSASKLLYFSLSTLMLAALVACGGGGGGSNSSQLSGVAAYGAPMQGASITLTDANGQSRTTNTSADGSYTLDVTGLTAPFLLKASGATGDSVKEYAALVTSAPTEGKTVVANVTPLTHALVTMVSSDGASPNEFTDSSKLKTLDASKLSAALVNLQAALKNVLVETGLSEKFDPLTVRFKADRTNPEDTLLDTIKVSVSEQGVTLHNARVSVNDTGSANTDAATVTIKGTSNTLRPLPRSTVQAEDLKGLDTFVAQANACLALAPSDRVSKGPGAAVSAFANTYTFQGACAEVTSFDKDSYKTNGYPLTHIWGPRLLNQIPANSKLLPPEFLLFESTRDQQTKALVKLSSTSPTGGRTFVEHAVKTDAGWKIVGNQLNYDAGVSALFYRHKDLSTYGRTILSASNDPDAGKNIGKLDVFSSTLSFAFNPTGPNGHDVFAVRIKGPGLPPNGIVLARSSTCGTDKFLTFYSNNGELPDANSKLQTRSTSKTWVLDASTFDNAYKGSDFYKHWRGSSTNISEEPVRMNEIPEFATYSWEVFTLSGGSTVAAAKFTTRNVTRPLAASEGQKLPWAVLNRDALDYLDPAHLSKSDSLSSASFSWTLPTASMPEVISAGIYGRNHTDAVGMGLGIGNRGNTSVKLSLSTQYNGAGVTCSYAKVPSFTATMGYREVGVQQKTDLGLILQNLSYHEGRSPN
;
A
#
# COMPACT_ATOMS: atom_id res chain seq x y z
N MET A 1 -17.03 -34.20 67.35
CA MET A 1 -15.57 -34.39 67.20
C MET A 1 -15.17 -33.60 65.97
N SER A 2 -14.87 -32.31 66.09
CA SER A 2 -13.56 -31.69 66.40
C SER A 2 -13.26 -30.81 65.17
N GLY A 3 -13.07 -29.50 65.19
CA GLY A 3 -13.06 -28.50 66.25
C GLY A 3 -12.86 -27.12 65.59
N ASN A 4 -13.83 -26.24 65.83
CA ASN A 4 -13.80 -24.77 65.93
C ASN A 4 -12.57 -23.92 65.51
N ARG A 5 -12.92 -22.78 64.86
CA ARG A 5 -12.47 -21.38 65.14
C ARG A 5 -11.03 -21.00 64.75
N SER A 6 -10.66 -19.77 64.42
CA SER A 6 -11.29 -18.46 64.23
C SER A 6 -10.23 -17.54 63.59
N ALA A 7 -10.68 -16.43 63.03
CA ALA A 7 -9.94 -15.30 62.46
C ALA A 7 -8.67 -14.83 63.22
N SER A 8 -7.68 -14.26 62.50
CA SER A 8 -7.46 -12.79 62.42
C SER A 8 -6.04 -12.37 61.97
N LYS A 9 -6.01 -11.28 61.17
CA LYS A 9 -5.03 -10.17 61.07
C LYS A 9 -3.59 -10.37 60.51
N LEU A 10 -3.30 -9.48 59.55
CA LEU A 10 -2.07 -8.73 59.23
C LEU A 10 -0.71 -9.31 59.70
N LEU A 11 0.27 -9.41 58.78
CA LEU A 11 1.40 -8.47 58.73
C LEU A 11 2.26 -8.65 57.46
N TYR A 12 2.81 -7.53 57.01
CA TYR A 12 3.79 -7.36 55.95
C TYR A 12 5.08 -8.16 56.20
N PHE A 13 5.64 -8.77 55.15
CA PHE A 13 7.07 -9.07 55.07
C PHE A 13 7.63 -8.49 53.77
N SER A 14 8.38 -7.40 53.93
CA SER A 14 9.37 -6.93 52.98
C SER A 14 10.52 -7.95 52.90
N LEU A 15 10.93 -8.32 51.69
CA LEU A 15 12.30 -8.79 51.48
C LEU A 15 12.83 -8.22 50.16
N SER A 16 13.55 -7.10 50.31
CA SER A 16 14.53 -6.60 49.35
C SER A 16 15.70 -7.57 49.26
N THR A 17 16.21 -7.83 48.07
CA THR A 17 17.64 -7.86 47.70
C THR A 17 17.74 -8.25 46.21
N LEU A 18 18.08 -7.30 45.34
CA LEU A 18 19.45 -6.96 44.91
C LEU A 18 19.91 -7.89 43.76
N MET A 19 19.68 -7.46 42.52
CA MET A 19 20.45 -7.98 41.38
C MET A 19 20.93 -6.80 40.54
N LEU A 20 22.26 -6.79 40.38
CA LEU A 20 23.12 -5.70 39.97
C LEU A 20 22.82 -5.16 38.56
N ALA A 21 22.80 -3.83 38.49
CA ALA A 21 23.03 -3.08 37.27
C ALA A 21 24.49 -3.22 36.83
N ALA A 22 24.72 -3.75 35.64
CA ALA A 22 25.97 -3.56 34.90
C ALA A 22 25.78 -2.38 33.94
N LEU A 23 25.73 -1.17 34.50
CA LEU A 23 25.92 0.05 33.74
C LEU A 23 27.44 0.26 33.64
N VAL A 24 28.06 -0.22 32.56
CA VAL A 24 29.42 0.19 32.22
C VAL A 24 29.33 1.61 31.66
N ALA A 25 29.26 2.57 32.57
CA ALA A 25 29.68 3.93 32.33
C ALA A 25 31.21 3.93 32.31
N CYS A 26 31.81 3.94 31.13
CA CYS A 26 33.20 4.33 31.00
C CYS A 26 33.26 5.86 31.17
N GLY A 27 33.44 6.30 32.41
CA GLY A 27 34.03 7.59 32.71
C GLY A 27 35.52 7.51 32.39
N GLY A 28 35.88 7.80 31.13
CA GLY A 28 37.23 7.96 30.64
C GLY A 28 37.48 9.42 30.25
N GLY A 29 38.61 9.96 30.69
CA GLY A 29 38.90 11.40 30.72
C GLY A 29 38.96 12.10 29.36
N GLY A 30 38.81 13.42 29.42
CA GLY A 30 38.85 14.33 28.29
C GLY A 30 40.20 14.30 27.56
N GLY A 31 40.23 13.57 26.46
CA GLY A 31 40.99 13.92 25.27
C GLY A 31 39.96 14.12 24.17
N GLY A 32 39.80 15.35 23.67
CA GLY A 32 38.89 15.64 22.57
C GLY A 32 39.37 14.90 21.32
N SER A 33 38.86 13.69 21.09
CA SER A 33 38.91 13.06 19.78
C SER A 33 38.06 13.94 18.86
N ASN A 34 38.70 14.55 17.87
CA ASN A 34 38.04 15.38 16.88
C ASN A 34 37.16 14.49 15.99
N SER A 35 35.98 14.11 16.45
CA SER A 35 35.08 13.25 15.67
C SER A 35 34.57 13.98 14.42
N SER A 36 34.58 13.28 13.28
CA SER A 36 33.87 13.71 12.06
C SER A 36 32.42 13.26 12.17
N GLN A 37 31.46 14.18 12.05
CA GLN A 37 30.05 13.85 12.28
C GLN A 37 29.16 14.22 11.09
N LEU A 38 28.12 13.42 10.88
CA LEU A 38 26.95 13.80 10.12
C LEU A 38 25.81 14.09 11.09
N SER A 39 25.05 15.16 10.84
CA SER A 39 23.78 15.40 11.52
C SER A 39 22.72 15.78 10.50
N GLY A 40 21.45 15.55 10.81
CA GLY A 40 20.39 15.92 9.89
C GLY A 40 19.02 15.53 10.41
N VAL A 41 18.02 15.70 9.56
CA VAL A 41 16.63 15.33 9.84
C VAL A 41 16.20 14.25 8.86
N ALA A 42 15.63 13.16 9.40
CA ALA A 42 14.87 12.21 8.61
C ALA A 42 13.37 12.53 8.74
N ALA A 43 12.74 12.84 7.61
CA ALA A 43 11.36 13.31 7.57
C ALA A 43 10.69 13.04 6.23
N TYR A 44 9.37 12.95 6.22
CA TYR A 44 8.54 12.81 5.02
C TYR A 44 7.44 13.89 4.91
N GLY A 45 7.66 15.05 5.54
CA GLY A 45 6.63 16.05 5.88
C GLY A 45 6.19 15.98 7.35
N ALA A 46 6.53 14.86 8.00
CA ALA A 46 6.50 14.69 9.44
C ALA A 46 7.83 14.06 9.88
N PRO A 47 8.23 14.23 11.15
CA PRO A 47 9.47 13.64 11.65
C PRO A 47 9.36 12.12 11.64
N MET A 48 10.40 11.43 11.12
CA MET A 48 10.49 9.97 11.18
C MET A 48 10.89 9.52 12.59
N GLN A 49 10.07 9.77 13.60
CA GLN A 49 10.40 9.48 15.01
C GLN A 49 10.86 8.02 15.23
N GLY A 50 12.01 7.86 15.88
CA GLY A 50 12.57 6.56 16.23
C GLY A 50 12.97 5.69 15.02
N ALA A 51 13.07 6.27 13.82
CA ALA A 51 13.57 5.58 12.66
C ALA A 51 15.06 5.22 12.82
N SER A 52 15.44 4.08 12.25
CA SER A 52 16.83 3.66 12.17
C SER A 52 17.50 4.35 10.98
N ILE A 53 18.60 5.04 11.24
CA ILE A 53 19.52 5.57 10.23
C ILE A 53 20.66 4.58 10.08
N THR A 54 20.81 4.01 8.90
CA THR A 54 21.96 3.17 8.52
C THR A 54 22.80 3.92 7.51
N LEU A 55 24.07 4.12 7.83
CA LEU A 55 25.06 4.62 6.89
C LEU A 55 25.92 3.46 6.42
N THR A 56 26.15 3.36 5.10
CA THR A 56 27.11 2.45 4.48
C THR A 56 28.15 3.26 3.72
N ASP A 57 29.43 2.93 3.89
CA ASP A 57 30.55 3.60 3.24
C ASP A 57 31.00 2.91 1.94
N ALA A 58 31.93 3.52 1.22
CA ALA A 58 32.45 3.00 -0.05
C ALA A 58 33.20 1.65 0.06
N ASN A 59 33.59 1.26 1.28
CA ASN A 59 34.20 -0.03 1.58
C ASN A 59 33.19 -1.06 2.13
N GLY A 60 31.91 -0.68 2.24
CA GLY A 60 30.85 -1.53 2.80
C GLY A 60 30.78 -1.53 4.33
N GLN A 61 31.57 -0.70 5.02
CA GLN A 61 31.43 -0.53 6.46
C GLN A 61 30.12 0.19 6.78
N SER A 62 29.45 -0.21 7.86
CA SER A 62 28.19 0.40 8.25
C SER A 62 28.17 0.91 9.68
N ARG A 63 27.47 2.02 9.89
CA ARG A 63 27.16 2.59 11.21
C ARG A 63 25.67 2.84 11.31
N THR A 64 25.13 2.74 12.51
CA THR A 64 23.70 2.96 12.76
C THR A 64 23.47 3.92 13.91
N THR A 65 22.38 4.67 13.83
CA THR A 65 21.83 5.48 14.93
C THR A 65 20.31 5.52 14.78
N ASN A 66 19.61 6.10 15.75
CA ASN A 66 18.17 6.32 15.67
C ASN A 66 17.87 7.81 15.71
N THR A 67 16.80 8.20 15.03
CA THR A 67 16.29 9.57 15.08
C THR A 67 15.57 9.85 16.39
N SER A 68 15.65 11.09 16.87
CA SER A 68 14.86 11.63 17.97
C SER A 68 13.38 11.82 17.60
N ALA A 69 12.57 12.29 18.55
CA ALA A 69 11.14 12.54 18.35
C ALA A 69 10.82 13.60 17.28
N ASP A 70 11.75 14.52 17.04
CA ASP A 70 11.69 15.56 16.01
C ASP A 70 12.35 15.13 14.68
N GLY A 71 12.73 13.84 14.55
CA GLY A 71 13.39 13.30 13.37
C GLY A 71 14.88 13.62 13.27
N SER A 72 15.45 14.38 14.21
CA SER A 72 16.87 14.73 14.21
C SER A 72 17.76 13.52 14.55
N TYR A 73 18.95 13.45 13.96
CA TYR A 73 19.96 12.47 14.30
C TYR A 73 21.37 13.04 14.20
N THR A 74 22.31 12.37 14.88
CA THR A 74 23.75 12.60 14.75
C THR A 74 24.44 11.24 14.65
N LEU A 75 25.43 11.12 13.77
CA LEU A 75 26.18 9.90 13.52
C LEU A 75 27.68 10.23 13.40
N ASP A 76 28.50 9.55 14.20
CA ASP A 76 29.95 9.59 14.06
C ASP A 76 30.38 8.76 12.84
N VAL A 77 31.11 9.41 11.94
CA VAL A 77 31.62 8.83 10.69
C VAL A 77 33.16 8.76 10.68
N THR A 78 33.79 8.94 11.83
CA THR A 78 35.24 8.84 11.99
C THR A 78 35.75 7.48 11.50
N GLY A 79 36.75 7.50 10.62
CA GLY A 79 37.37 6.32 10.04
C GLY A 79 36.62 5.69 8.85
N LEU A 80 35.47 6.25 8.44
CA LEU A 80 34.74 5.78 7.26
C LEU A 80 35.25 6.44 5.97
N THR A 81 35.09 5.74 4.85
CA THR A 81 35.52 6.21 3.52
C THR A 81 34.32 6.64 2.68
N ALA A 82 34.25 7.93 2.35
CA ALA A 82 33.24 8.46 1.44
C ALA A 82 33.43 7.93 0.00
N PRO A 83 32.38 7.87 -0.84
CA PRO A 83 31.00 8.33 -0.58
C PRO A 83 30.22 7.46 0.43
N PHE A 84 29.21 8.06 1.05
CA PHE A 84 28.31 7.40 2.00
C PHE A 84 26.90 7.33 1.43
N LEU A 85 26.23 6.19 1.63
CA LEU A 85 24.79 6.03 1.50
C LEU A 85 24.17 6.07 2.89
N LEU A 86 23.20 6.97 3.11
CA LEU A 86 22.36 6.96 4.30
C LEU A 86 20.99 6.40 3.92
N LYS A 87 20.44 5.52 4.76
CA LYS A 87 19.06 5.01 4.67
C LYS A 87 18.35 5.25 5.99
N ALA A 88 17.21 5.92 5.94
CA ALA A 88 16.29 6.05 7.07
C ALA A 88 15.15 5.06 6.91
N SER A 89 14.89 4.24 7.91
CA SER A 89 13.82 3.25 7.91
C SER A 89 12.97 3.38 9.17
N GLY A 90 11.67 3.65 9.01
CA GLY A 90 10.77 3.94 10.11
C GLY A 90 9.37 3.38 9.88
N ALA A 91 8.77 2.80 10.92
CA ALA A 91 7.39 2.32 10.86
C ALA A 91 6.42 3.50 10.78
N THR A 92 5.51 3.47 9.81
CA THR A 92 4.45 4.46 9.63
C THR A 92 3.16 3.72 9.30
N GLY A 93 2.22 3.69 10.24
CA GLY A 93 1.02 2.88 10.07
C GLY A 93 1.34 1.39 9.99
N ASP A 94 0.75 0.75 9.00
CA ASP A 94 0.88 -0.65 8.60
C ASP A 94 2.04 -0.90 7.60
N SER A 95 2.92 0.07 7.41
CA SER A 95 4.03 0.00 6.46
C SER A 95 5.33 0.51 7.07
N VAL A 96 6.45 0.19 6.41
CA VAL A 96 7.74 0.81 6.67
C VAL A 96 8.03 1.81 5.57
N LYS A 97 8.32 3.05 5.95
CA LYS A 97 8.83 4.08 5.04
C LYS A 97 10.35 4.01 5.03
N GLU A 98 10.92 4.03 3.84
CA GLU A 98 12.37 4.04 3.64
C GLU A 98 12.77 5.16 2.68
N TYR A 99 13.72 5.99 3.11
CA TYR A 99 14.30 7.05 2.28
C TYR A 99 15.82 6.95 2.29
N ALA A 100 16.44 7.48 1.23
CA ALA A 100 17.88 7.40 1.03
C ALA A 100 18.48 8.79 0.79
N ALA A 101 19.76 8.95 1.09
CA ALA A 101 20.55 10.13 0.76
C ALA A 101 22.00 9.73 0.45
N LEU A 102 22.67 10.51 -0.39
CA LEU A 102 24.08 10.33 -0.72
C LEU A 102 24.89 11.49 -0.16
N VAL A 103 26.06 11.17 0.40
CA VAL A 103 27.06 12.15 0.84
C VAL A 103 28.37 11.82 0.12
N THR A 104 28.84 12.72 -0.75
CA THR A 104 29.97 12.46 -1.65
C THR A 104 31.34 12.63 -1.01
N SER A 105 31.43 13.34 0.12
CA SER A 105 32.68 13.63 0.81
C SER A 105 32.54 13.49 2.32
N ALA A 106 33.57 12.93 2.96
CA ALA A 106 33.59 12.81 4.42
C ALA A 106 33.73 14.20 5.08
N PRO A 107 33.05 14.44 6.22
CA PRO A 107 33.29 15.63 7.03
C PRO A 107 34.76 15.71 7.45
N THR A 108 35.35 16.92 7.37
CA THR A 108 36.67 17.17 7.95
C THR A 108 36.66 16.84 9.44
N GLU A 109 37.80 16.36 9.94
CA GLU A 109 37.98 15.99 11.34
C GLU A 109 37.53 17.13 12.28
N GLY A 110 36.72 16.81 13.28
CA GLY A 110 36.15 17.79 14.23
C GLY A 110 35.03 18.67 13.65
N LYS A 111 34.50 18.37 12.46
CA LYS A 111 33.36 19.09 11.86
C LYS A 111 32.11 18.21 11.80
N THR A 112 30.97 18.88 11.90
CA THR A 112 29.64 18.31 11.65
C THR A 112 29.10 18.84 10.33
N VAL A 113 28.74 17.95 9.41
CA VAL A 113 28.10 18.30 8.13
C VAL A 113 26.63 17.87 8.16
N VAL A 114 25.76 18.67 7.54
CA VAL A 114 24.34 18.35 7.44
C VAL A 114 24.12 17.33 6.33
N ALA A 115 23.37 16.26 6.63
CA ALA A 115 22.91 15.28 5.67
C ALA A 115 21.47 14.92 6.03
N ASN A 116 20.48 15.42 5.28
CA ASN A 116 19.08 15.06 5.53
C ASN A 116 18.71 13.76 4.81
N VAL A 117 17.69 13.06 5.30
CA VAL A 117 17.14 11.87 4.65
C VAL A 117 15.63 12.06 4.47
N THR A 118 15.24 12.53 3.28
CA THR A 118 13.86 12.94 2.96
C THR A 118 13.40 12.38 1.61
N PRO A 119 12.12 12.49 1.24
CA PRO A 119 11.65 12.16 -0.11
C PRO A 119 12.45 12.86 -1.23
N LEU A 120 12.88 14.11 -1.03
CA LEU A 120 13.66 14.86 -2.01
C LEU A 120 15.10 14.35 -2.13
N THR A 121 15.74 13.94 -1.03
CA THR A 121 17.07 13.32 -1.12
C THR A 121 16.98 11.92 -1.74
N HIS A 122 15.91 11.18 -1.47
CA HIS A 122 15.64 9.88 -2.06
C HIS A 122 15.42 9.98 -3.58
N ALA A 123 14.75 11.05 -4.03
CA ALA A 123 14.64 11.40 -5.44
C ALA A 123 16.03 11.61 -6.08
N LEU A 124 16.95 12.32 -5.41
CA LEU A 124 18.32 12.49 -5.90
C LEU A 124 19.05 11.15 -6.02
N VAL A 125 18.98 10.28 -5.01
CA VAL A 125 19.57 8.93 -5.07
C VAL A 125 19.02 8.14 -6.26
N THR A 126 17.71 8.21 -6.48
CA THR A 126 17.02 7.55 -7.60
C THR A 126 17.50 8.09 -8.96
N MET A 127 17.55 9.41 -9.13
CA MET A 127 17.99 10.03 -10.40
C MET A 127 19.45 9.73 -10.73
N VAL A 128 20.30 9.47 -9.73
CA VAL A 128 21.73 9.18 -9.93
C VAL A 128 22.01 7.72 -10.26
N SER A 129 21.06 6.82 -9.95
CA SER A 129 21.17 5.40 -10.31
C SER A 129 21.40 5.20 -11.82
N SER A 130 22.04 4.09 -12.18
CA SER A 130 22.45 3.74 -13.53
C SER A 130 21.27 3.72 -14.52
N ASP A 131 20.08 3.31 -14.07
CA ASP A 131 18.84 3.32 -14.87
C ASP A 131 17.97 4.58 -14.66
N GLY A 132 18.38 5.45 -13.73
CA GLY A 132 17.65 6.65 -13.34
C GLY A 132 16.34 6.39 -12.59
N ALA A 133 16.13 5.18 -12.07
CA ALA A 133 14.89 4.71 -11.46
C ALA A 133 15.10 3.76 -10.25
N SER A 134 16.34 3.44 -9.86
CA SER A 134 16.66 2.42 -8.85
C SER A 134 17.28 3.02 -7.57
N PRO A 135 16.47 3.42 -6.56
CA PRO A 135 16.96 4.04 -5.33
C PRO A 135 17.86 3.16 -4.46
N ASN A 136 17.81 1.83 -4.65
CA ASN A 136 18.56 0.88 -3.86
C ASN A 136 19.88 0.43 -4.51
N GLU A 137 20.24 0.93 -5.70
CA GLU A 137 21.48 0.52 -6.40
C GLU A 137 22.73 0.67 -5.52
N PHE A 138 22.82 1.77 -4.76
CA PHE A 138 24.00 2.10 -3.95
C PHE A 138 24.09 1.32 -2.63
N THR A 139 23.15 0.39 -2.37
CA THR A 139 23.32 -0.61 -1.30
C THR A 139 24.43 -1.60 -1.65
N ASP A 140 24.72 -1.77 -2.94
CA ASP A 140 25.94 -2.42 -3.40
C ASP A 140 27.12 -1.45 -3.25
N SER A 141 28.05 -1.79 -2.35
CA SER A 141 29.21 -0.95 -2.05
C SER A 141 30.12 -0.75 -3.27
N SER A 142 30.14 -1.67 -4.24
CA SER A 142 30.90 -1.51 -5.48
C SER A 142 30.32 -0.41 -6.37
N LYS A 143 28.98 -0.28 -6.39
CA LYS A 143 28.27 0.81 -7.07
C LYS A 143 28.44 2.13 -6.32
N LEU A 144 28.34 2.11 -4.99
CA LEU A 144 28.57 3.30 -4.17
C LEU A 144 29.99 3.85 -4.35
N LYS A 145 31.01 2.98 -4.34
CA LYS A 145 32.42 3.36 -4.53
C LYS A 145 32.68 4.05 -5.88
N THR A 146 31.88 3.76 -6.89
CA THR A 146 32.00 4.32 -8.25
C THR A 146 30.97 5.43 -8.52
N LEU A 147 30.35 5.99 -7.47
CA LEU A 147 29.39 7.09 -7.58
C LEU A 147 29.98 8.28 -8.33
N ASP A 148 29.30 8.70 -9.38
CA ASP A 148 29.64 9.89 -10.15
C ASP A 148 29.03 11.15 -9.52
N ALA A 149 29.86 11.95 -8.85
CA ALA A 149 29.42 13.20 -8.22
C ALA A 149 28.88 14.24 -9.23
N SER A 150 29.27 14.17 -10.50
CA SER A 150 28.74 15.06 -11.54
C SER A 150 27.28 14.75 -11.85
N LYS A 151 26.88 13.47 -11.81
CA LYS A 151 25.48 13.05 -11.93
C LYS A 151 24.63 13.54 -10.76
N LEU A 152 25.16 13.49 -9.53
CA LEU A 152 24.45 14.04 -8.37
C LEU A 152 24.23 15.55 -8.50
N SER A 153 25.23 16.27 -9.00
CA SER A 153 25.13 17.70 -9.27
C SER A 153 24.09 18.00 -10.37
N ALA A 154 24.06 17.21 -11.45
CA ALA A 154 23.07 17.34 -12.51
C ALA A 154 21.65 17.00 -12.02
N ALA A 155 21.49 15.96 -11.20
CA ALA A 155 20.22 15.59 -10.58
C ALA A 155 19.70 16.72 -9.66
N LEU A 156 20.59 17.39 -8.92
CA LEU A 156 20.23 18.54 -8.09
C LEU A 156 19.74 19.72 -8.94
N VAL A 157 20.43 20.04 -10.03
CA VAL A 157 20.00 21.09 -10.97
C VAL A 157 18.64 20.78 -11.58
N ASN A 158 18.41 19.51 -11.96
CA ASN A 158 17.13 19.06 -12.49
C ASN A 158 16.00 19.19 -11.47
N LEU A 159 16.26 18.81 -10.21
CA LEU A 159 15.31 18.98 -9.11
C LEU A 159 14.98 20.46 -8.89
N GLN A 160 15.98 21.33 -8.87
CA GLN A 160 15.81 22.78 -8.72
C GLN A 160 14.99 23.37 -9.88
N ALA A 161 15.26 22.95 -11.12
CA ALA A 161 14.51 23.37 -12.30
C ALA A 161 13.04 22.93 -12.23
N ALA A 162 12.79 21.69 -11.81
CA ALA A 162 11.45 21.16 -11.60
C ALA A 162 10.69 21.91 -10.49
N LEU A 163 11.38 22.31 -9.41
CA LEU A 163 10.79 22.99 -8.27
C LEU A 163 10.73 24.52 -8.39
N LYS A 164 11.31 25.13 -9.44
CA LYS A 164 11.55 26.57 -9.57
C LYS A 164 10.38 27.45 -9.11
N ASN A 165 9.18 27.22 -9.64
CA ASN A 165 8.02 28.05 -9.31
C ASN A 165 7.58 27.90 -7.85
N VAL A 166 7.72 26.70 -7.28
CA VAL A 166 7.36 26.40 -5.90
C VAL A 166 8.38 27.01 -4.94
N LEU A 167 9.68 26.96 -5.27
CA LEU A 167 10.74 27.61 -4.49
C LEU A 167 10.54 29.12 -4.40
N VAL A 168 10.23 29.77 -5.54
CA VAL A 168 9.93 31.20 -5.58
C VAL A 168 8.70 31.56 -4.74
N GLU A 169 7.65 30.73 -4.80
CA GLU A 169 6.42 30.92 -4.00
C GLU A 169 6.69 30.81 -2.49
N THR A 170 7.50 29.84 -2.06
CA THR A 170 7.82 29.63 -0.64
C THR A 170 8.92 30.55 -0.12
N GLY A 171 9.51 31.39 -0.97
CA GLY A 171 10.62 32.28 -0.61
C GLY A 171 11.96 31.55 -0.40
N LEU A 172 12.07 30.31 -0.86
CA LEU A 172 13.31 29.54 -0.82
C LEU A 172 14.24 29.95 -1.99
N SER A 173 15.55 29.77 -1.79
CA SER A 173 16.56 30.01 -2.83
C SER A 173 16.34 29.11 -4.05
N GLU A 174 16.53 29.63 -5.27
CA GLU A 174 16.57 28.80 -6.48
C GLU A 174 17.71 27.77 -6.47
N LYS A 175 18.74 27.98 -5.63
CA LYS A 175 19.84 27.04 -5.38
C LYS A 175 19.57 26.14 -4.16
N PHE A 176 18.31 25.88 -3.84
CA PHE A 176 17.91 25.03 -2.72
C PHE A 176 18.57 23.64 -2.82
N ASP A 177 19.21 23.20 -1.74
CA ASP A 177 19.83 21.89 -1.63
C ASP A 177 19.16 21.08 -0.50
N PRO A 178 18.32 20.08 -0.83
CA PRO A 178 17.64 19.27 0.18
C PRO A 178 18.60 18.40 1.00
N LEU A 179 19.83 18.13 0.51
CA LEU A 179 20.80 17.29 1.21
C LEU A 179 21.36 18.01 2.44
N THR A 180 21.59 19.33 2.34
CA THR A 180 22.39 20.08 3.32
C THR A 180 21.66 21.21 4.03
N VAL A 181 20.42 21.54 3.61
CA VAL A 181 19.61 22.57 4.26
C VAL A 181 19.29 22.22 5.72
N ARG A 182 19.28 23.20 6.62
CA ARG A 182 18.86 23.00 8.02
C ARG A 182 17.39 23.34 8.16
N PHE A 183 16.60 22.45 8.72
CA PHE A 183 15.18 22.68 8.97
C PHE A 183 14.69 21.86 10.17
N LYS A 184 13.44 22.11 10.60
CA LYS A 184 12.70 21.28 11.55
C LYS A 184 11.47 20.69 10.86
N ALA A 185 11.22 19.40 11.07
CA ALA A 185 10.03 18.72 10.57
C ALA A 185 8.81 18.99 11.47
N ASP A 186 8.42 20.25 11.61
CA ASP A 186 7.33 20.73 12.48
C ASP A 186 6.32 21.63 11.76
N ARG A 187 6.46 21.76 10.44
CA ARG A 187 5.63 22.53 9.52
C ARG A 187 5.71 24.03 9.77
N THR A 188 6.70 24.52 10.53
CA THR A 188 6.83 25.95 10.86
C THR A 188 7.74 26.75 9.92
N ASN A 189 8.55 26.06 9.10
CA ASN A 189 9.51 26.68 8.19
C ASN A 189 9.18 26.36 6.70
N PRO A 190 9.67 27.18 5.76
CA PRO A 190 9.42 26.99 4.32
C PRO A 190 9.99 25.68 3.76
N GLU A 191 11.10 25.18 4.31
CA GLU A 191 11.75 23.92 3.89
C GLU A 191 10.84 22.71 4.15
N ASP A 192 10.25 22.62 5.34
CA ASP A 192 9.32 21.54 5.68
C ASP A 192 7.99 21.70 4.96
N THR A 193 7.53 22.95 4.77
CA THR A 193 6.35 23.24 3.94
C THR A 193 6.55 22.74 2.51
N LEU A 194 7.77 22.83 1.95
CA LEU A 194 8.11 22.26 0.65
C LEU A 194 8.02 20.72 0.67
N LEU A 195 8.50 20.05 1.72
CA LEU A 195 8.39 18.59 1.88
C LEU A 195 6.93 18.13 2.00
N ASP A 196 6.09 18.89 2.70
CA ASP A 196 4.66 18.63 2.76
C ASP A 196 3.96 18.88 1.42
N THR A 197 4.42 19.85 0.65
CA THR A 197 3.83 20.23 -0.64
C THR A 197 4.17 19.22 -1.73
N ILE A 198 5.42 18.74 -1.79
CA ILE A 198 5.93 17.91 -2.89
C ILE A 198 5.91 16.45 -2.50
N LYS A 199 5.03 15.68 -3.14
CA LYS A 199 5.02 14.22 -3.02
C LYS A 199 5.95 13.61 -4.06
N VAL A 200 6.71 12.61 -3.64
CA VAL A 200 7.68 11.91 -4.47
C VAL A 200 7.25 10.47 -4.63
N SER A 201 7.19 10.00 -5.87
CA SER A 201 7.05 8.59 -6.20
C SER A 201 8.17 8.13 -7.13
N VAL A 202 8.44 6.84 -7.13
CA VAL A 202 9.45 6.20 -7.97
C VAL A 202 8.81 5.05 -8.75
N SER A 203 9.12 4.97 -10.04
CA SER A 203 8.65 3.93 -10.96
C SER A 203 9.69 3.67 -12.04
N GLU A 204 9.39 2.81 -13.02
CA GLU A 204 10.24 2.60 -14.19
C GLU A 204 10.46 3.88 -15.02
N GLN A 205 9.58 4.87 -14.86
CA GLN A 205 9.71 6.18 -15.51
C GLN A 205 10.67 7.13 -14.79
N GLY A 206 11.27 6.70 -13.67
CA GLY A 206 12.11 7.54 -12.81
C GLY A 206 11.31 8.16 -11.66
N VAL A 207 11.71 9.35 -11.24
CA VAL A 207 11.13 10.09 -10.13
C VAL A 207 9.96 10.93 -10.61
N THR A 208 8.77 10.77 -10.01
CA THR A 208 7.66 11.71 -10.21
C THR A 208 7.54 12.63 -8.99
N LEU A 209 7.53 13.93 -9.25
CA LEU A 209 7.24 14.97 -8.27
C LEU A 209 5.82 15.47 -8.49
N HIS A 210 5.01 15.50 -7.43
CA HIS A 210 3.63 15.98 -7.44
C HIS A 210 3.48 17.15 -6.48
N ASN A 211 3.04 18.31 -6.97
CA ASN A 211 2.66 19.42 -6.11
C ASN A 211 1.23 19.20 -5.59
N ALA A 212 1.10 18.66 -4.38
CA ALA A 212 -0.20 18.32 -3.78
C ALA A 212 -1.12 19.54 -3.60
N ARG A 213 -0.55 20.73 -3.43
CA ARG A 213 -1.30 22.00 -3.26
C ARG A 213 -1.77 22.61 -4.58
N VAL A 214 -1.60 21.93 -5.71
CA VAL A 214 -2.26 22.28 -6.98
C VAL A 214 -3.57 21.50 -7.02
N SER A 215 -4.64 22.17 -6.63
CA SER A 215 -5.98 21.57 -6.53
C SER A 215 -6.44 21.00 -7.87
N VAL A 216 -6.94 19.76 -7.87
CA VAL A 216 -7.62 19.19 -9.04
C VAL A 216 -9.13 19.23 -8.87
N ASN A 217 -9.88 19.36 -9.97
CA ASN A 217 -11.34 19.35 -9.89
C ASN A 217 -11.85 17.96 -9.46
N ASP A 218 -12.73 17.92 -8.47
CA ASP A 218 -13.34 16.69 -7.93
C ASP A 218 -14.43 16.11 -8.89
N THR A 219 -14.93 16.91 -9.83
CA THR A 219 -15.95 16.45 -10.80
C THR A 219 -15.35 16.17 -12.18
N GLY A 220 -15.15 14.89 -12.53
CA GLY A 220 -14.78 14.43 -13.87
C GLY A 220 -13.41 13.76 -13.98
N SER A 221 -12.98 13.42 -15.21
CA SER A 221 -11.69 12.79 -15.55
C SER A 221 -10.46 13.68 -15.31
N ALA A 222 -10.55 14.67 -14.41
CA ALA A 222 -9.47 15.60 -14.14
C ALA A 222 -8.24 14.84 -13.62
N ASN A 223 -7.14 15.04 -14.33
CA ASN A 223 -5.89 14.34 -14.12
C ASN A 223 -4.88 15.26 -13.41
N THR A 224 -4.05 14.68 -12.54
CA THR A 224 -2.93 15.36 -11.88
C THR A 224 -1.76 15.70 -12.81
N ASP A 225 -1.77 15.34 -14.09
CA ASP A 225 -0.66 15.59 -15.03
C ASP A 225 -0.14 17.04 -15.06
N ALA A 226 -1.03 18.01 -14.86
CA ALA A 226 -0.63 19.42 -14.80
C ALA A 226 0.18 19.74 -13.53
N ALA A 227 -0.07 19.00 -12.44
CA ALA A 227 0.56 19.13 -11.13
C ALA A 227 1.76 18.18 -10.92
N THR A 228 2.13 17.39 -11.93
CA THR A 228 3.26 16.45 -11.86
C THR A 228 4.38 16.79 -12.83
N VAL A 229 5.58 16.31 -12.52
CA VAL A 229 6.71 16.23 -13.44
C VAL A 229 7.48 14.95 -13.17
N THR A 230 7.85 14.23 -14.23
CA THR A 230 8.64 12.99 -14.12
C THR A 230 10.04 13.22 -14.66
N ILE A 231 11.04 12.81 -13.89
CA ILE A 231 12.47 12.97 -14.17
C ILE A 231 13.10 11.58 -14.16
N LYS A 232 13.64 11.16 -15.31
CA LYS A 232 14.42 9.93 -15.42
C LYS A 232 15.88 10.25 -15.58
N GLY A 233 16.70 9.76 -14.64
CA GLY A 233 18.13 10.03 -14.65
C GLY A 233 18.44 11.52 -14.55
N THR A 234 19.44 11.97 -15.31
CA THR A 234 19.90 13.36 -15.37
C THR A 234 19.51 14.06 -16.69
N SER A 235 18.34 13.74 -17.26
CA SER A 235 17.87 14.35 -18.54
C SER A 235 17.52 15.84 -18.39
N ASN A 236 17.80 16.65 -19.42
CA ASN A 236 17.94 18.12 -19.32
C ASN A 236 16.70 18.95 -19.73
N THR A 237 15.59 18.33 -20.16
CA THR A 237 14.39 19.08 -20.59
C THR A 237 13.26 18.89 -19.60
N LEU A 238 13.08 19.85 -18.69
CA LEU A 238 12.09 19.77 -17.62
C LEU A 238 11.16 20.99 -17.63
N ARG A 239 9.86 20.73 -17.49
CA ARG A 239 8.85 21.75 -17.18
C ARG A 239 8.85 21.98 -15.67
N PRO A 240 8.90 23.23 -15.18
CA PRO A 240 8.73 23.49 -13.76
C PRO A 240 7.30 23.12 -13.33
N LEU A 241 7.16 22.60 -12.11
CA LEU A 241 5.85 22.41 -11.49
C LEU A 241 5.11 23.75 -11.41
N PRO A 242 3.77 23.76 -11.53
CA PRO A 242 3.01 24.99 -11.34
C PRO A 242 3.08 25.46 -9.88
N ARG A 243 2.81 26.75 -9.69
CA ARG A 243 2.59 27.34 -8.35
C ARG A 243 1.37 26.70 -7.70
N SER A 244 1.39 26.60 -6.38
CA SER A 244 0.29 26.05 -5.61
C SER A 244 -0.93 26.97 -5.67
N THR A 245 -2.11 26.36 -5.74
CA THR A 245 -3.40 27.06 -5.74
C THR A 245 -4.05 27.04 -4.35
N VAL A 246 -3.59 26.16 -3.47
CA VAL A 246 -4.01 26.05 -2.07
C VAL A 246 -2.96 26.66 -1.15
N GLN A 247 -3.41 27.36 -0.12
CA GLN A 247 -2.55 28.06 0.83
C GLN A 247 -1.78 27.09 1.74
N ALA A 248 -0.59 27.50 2.21
CA ALA A 248 0.28 26.62 2.99
C ALA A 248 -0.29 26.28 4.39
N GLU A 249 -1.06 27.17 5.00
CA GLU A 249 -1.69 26.95 6.30
C GLU A 249 -2.68 25.78 6.30
N ASP A 250 -3.23 25.42 5.13
CA ASP A 250 -4.15 24.29 5.02
C ASP A 250 -3.49 22.94 5.28
N LEU A 251 -2.15 22.84 5.16
CA LEU A 251 -1.37 21.66 5.56
C LEU A 251 -1.39 21.41 7.08
N LYS A 252 -1.81 22.41 7.87
CA LYS A 252 -2.02 22.30 9.33
C LYS A 252 -3.49 22.16 9.71
N GLY A 253 -4.38 22.07 8.72
CA GLY A 253 -5.82 22.07 8.93
C GLY A 253 -6.32 21.01 9.91
N LEU A 254 -5.61 19.88 10.02
CA LEU A 254 -5.98 18.74 10.85
C LEU A 254 -5.23 18.64 12.19
N ASP A 255 -4.51 19.67 12.64
CA ASP A 255 -3.76 19.62 13.91
C ASP A 255 -4.69 19.43 15.12
N THR A 256 -5.86 20.09 15.10
CA THR A 256 -6.90 19.87 16.12
C THR A 256 -7.42 18.43 16.11
N PHE A 257 -7.61 17.84 14.93
CA PHE A 257 -8.00 16.43 14.81
C PHE A 257 -6.94 15.51 15.43
N VAL A 258 -5.66 15.74 15.15
CA VAL A 258 -4.57 14.93 15.70
C VAL A 258 -4.55 14.96 17.22
N ALA A 259 -4.73 16.14 17.82
CA ALA A 259 -4.79 16.28 19.27
C ALA A 259 -5.97 15.49 19.87
N GLN A 260 -7.18 15.66 19.31
CA GLN A 260 -8.39 14.97 19.77
C GLN A 260 -8.31 13.44 19.56
N ALA A 261 -7.83 13.02 18.39
CA ALA A 261 -7.64 11.62 18.07
C ALA A 261 -6.62 10.97 19.00
N ASN A 262 -5.53 11.66 19.35
CA ASN A 262 -4.56 11.13 20.32
C ASN A 262 -5.12 11.03 21.74
N ALA A 263 -6.00 11.95 22.16
CA ALA A 263 -6.72 11.80 23.43
C ALA A 263 -7.65 10.56 23.40
N CYS A 264 -8.33 10.31 22.28
CA CYS A 264 -9.11 9.08 22.06
C CYS A 264 -8.23 7.82 22.07
N LEU A 265 -7.09 7.82 21.37
CA LEU A 265 -6.23 6.64 21.23
C LEU A 265 -5.45 6.29 22.51
N ALA A 266 -5.32 7.24 23.44
CA ALA A 266 -4.78 6.99 24.79
C ALA A 266 -5.68 6.05 25.61
N LEU A 267 -6.96 5.92 25.26
CA LEU A 267 -7.87 4.95 25.88
C LEU A 267 -7.59 3.52 25.37
N ALA A 268 -7.89 2.51 26.19
CA ALA A 268 -7.91 1.13 25.75
C ALA A 268 -9.02 0.93 24.68
N PRO A 269 -8.85 0.03 23.69
CA PRO A 269 -9.84 -0.13 22.61
C PRO A 269 -11.29 -0.34 23.07
N SER A 270 -11.51 -1.06 24.17
CA SER A 270 -12.85 -1.28 24.76
C SER A 270 -13.50 -0.01 25.32
N ASP A 271 -12.69 0.99 25.70
CA ASP A 271 -13.15 2.26 26.28
C ASP A 271 -13.28 3.36 25.21
N ARG A 272 -12.85 3.07 23.97
CA ARG A 272 -13.00 3.97 22.82
C ARG A 272 -14.40 3.84 22.22
N VAL A 273 -14.92 2.62 22.14
CA VAL A 273 -16.13 2.27 21.40
C VAL A 273 -16.84 1.10 22.08
N SER A 274 -18.15 1.23 22.33
CA SER A 274 -19.00 0.07 22.62
C SER A 274 -19.62 -0.50 21.35
N LYS A 275 -19.77 -1.82 21.32
CA LYS A 275 -20.46 -2.56 20.26
C LYS A 275 -21.79 -3.08 20.79
N GLY A 276 -22.90 -2.61 20.23
CA GLY A 276 -24.24 -3.12 20.51
C GLY A 276 -24.62 -4.32 19.63
N PRO A 277 -25.65 -5.10 20.01
CA PRO A 277 -26.22 -6.11 19.13
C PRO A 277 -26.90 -5.39 17.96
N GLY A 278 -26.56 -5.73 16.71
CA GLY A 278 -27.30 -5.25 15.56
C GLY A 278 -28.21 -6.32 14.97
N ALA A 279 -29.17 -5.89 14.14
CA ALA A 279 -30.09 -6.79 13.46
C ALA A 279 -29.34 -7.57 12.36
N ALA A 280 -29.44 -8.90 12.39
CA ALA A 280 -28.61 -9.84 11.63
C ALA A 280 -28.74 -9.83 10.09
N VAL A 281 -29.35 -8.81 9.48
CA VAL A 281 -29.76 -8.83 8.07
C VAL A 281 -29.60 -7.49 7.32
N SER A 282 -28.78 -6.57 7.83
CA SER A 282 -28.48 -5.30 7.11
C SER A 282 -26.97 -5.10 6.93
N ALA A 283 -26.59 -4.24 5.96
CA ALA A 283 -25.23 -3.72 5.86
C ALA A 283 -24.74 -3.04 7.17
N PHE A 284 -25.66 -2.75 8.09
CA PHE A 284 -25.48 -2.10 9.39
C PHE A 284 -25.69 -3.07 10.57
N ALA A 285 -25.38 -4.36 10.40
CA ALA A 285 -25.66 -5.41 11.39
C ALA A 285 -24.95 -5.27 12.75
N ASN A 286 -24.10 -4.25 12.95
CA ASN A 286 -23.53 -3.93 14.26
C ASN A 286 -23.63 -2.43 14.50
N THR A 287 -24.15 -2.03 15.66
CA THR A 287 -24.13 -0.63 16.12
C THR A 287 -22.86 -0.36 16.93
N TYR A 288 -22.20 0.75 16.62
CA TYR A 288 -21.01 1.21 17.33
C TYR A 288 -21.26 2.59 17.92
N THR A 289 -20.90 2.78 19.19
CA THR A 289 -21.04 4.07 19.88
C THR A 289 -19.69 4.50 20.41
N PHE A 290 -19.23 5.69 20.04
CA PHE A 290 -17.97 6.24 20.55
C PHE A 290 -18.10 6.64 22.02
N GLN A 291 -17.04 6.44 22.79
CA GLN A 291 -16.99 6.62 24.23
C GLN A 291 -15.82 7.51 24.65
N GLY A 292 -15.93 8.10 25.84
CA GLY A 292 -14.87 8.94 26.43
C GLY A 292 -14.37 10.02 25.45
N ALA A 293 -13.05 10.21 25.40
CA ALA A 293 -12.42 11.16 24.50
C ALA A 293 -12.68 10.90 23.00
N CYS A 294 -13.08 9.68 22.60
CA CYS A 294 -13.46 9.39 21.21
C CYS A 294 -14.82 9.99 20.84
N ALA A 295 -15.73 10.14 21.81
CA ALA A 295 -16.99 10.84 21.62
C ALA A 295 -16.77 12.36 21.42
N GLU A 296 -15.66 12.91 21.92
CA GLU A 296 -15.35 14.35 21.89
C GLU A 296 -14.57 14.81 20.64
N VAL A 297 -14.30 13.92 19.69
CA VAL A 297 -13.61 14.31 18.44
C VAL A 297 -14.56 15.12 17.56
N THR A 298 -14.37 16.44 17.53
CA THR A 298 -15.23 17.38 16.78
C THR A 298 -14.79 17.58 15.33
N SER A 299 -13.60 17.09 14.97
CA SER A 299 -13.08 17.21 13.60
C SER A 299 -13.69 16.18 12.65
N PHE A 300 -14.44 15.19 13.13
CA PHE A 300 -15.35 14.42 12.27
C PHE A 300 -16.63 15.22 12.04
N ASP A 301 -17.10 15.25 10.80
CA ASP A 301 -18.45 15.72 10.49
C ASP A 301 -19.45 14.62 10.86
N LYS A 302 -19.87 14.56 12.14
CA LYS A 302 -20.68 13.45 12.65
C LYS A 302 -22.04 13.33 11.95
N ASP A 303 -22.57 14.42 11.42
CA ASP A 303 -23.89 14.48 10.80
C ASP A 303 -23.85 14.10 9.33
N SER A 304 -22.80 14.48 8.61
CA SER A 304 -22.68 14.29 7.16
C SER A 304 -21.59 13.30 6.73
N TYR A 305 -20.82 12.73 7.68
CA TYR A 305 -19.78 11.76 7.33
C TYR A 305 -20.38 10.56 6.62
N LYS A 306 -19.79 10.24 5.46
CA LYS A 306 -20.17 9.10 4.66
C LYS A 306 -18.96 8.59 3.91
N THR A 307 -18.62 7.32 4.12
CA THR A 307 -17.62 6.61 3.33
C THR A 307 -18.26 5.35 2.78
N ASN A 308 -18.25 5.16 1.47
CA ASN A 308 -18.78 3.94 0.84
C ASN A 308 -20.25 3.65 1.19
N GLY A 309 -21.05 4.71 1.40
CA GLY A 309 -22.43 4.65 1.85
C GLY A 309 -22.61 4.33 3.35
N TYR A 310 -21.53 4.12 4.10
CA TYR A 310 -21.56 3.87 5.53
C TYR A 310 -21.34 5.16 6.34
N PRO A 311 -22.07 5.34 7.46
CA PRO A 311 -21.86 6.47 8.37
C PRO A 311 -20.61 6.28 9.22
N LEU A 312 -20.20 7.35 9.91
CA LEU A 312 -18.96 7.42 10.68
C LEU A 312 -18.75 6.24 11.62
N THR A 313 -19.75 5.90 12.42
CA THR A 313 -19.66 4.85 13.43
C THR A 313 -19.45 3.45 12.83
N HIS A 314 -19.95 3.20 11.62
CA HIS A 314 -19.77 1.92 10.95
C HIS A 314 -18.39 1.75 10.34
N ILE A 315 -17.72 2.86 10.00
CA ILE A 315 -16.36 2.84 9.47
C ILE A 315 -15.34 2.93 10.61
N TRP A 316 -15.47 3.93 11.46
CA TRP A 316 -14.50 4.23 12.51
C TRP A 316 -14.72 3.44 13.81
N GLY A 317 -15.94 2.95 14.08
CA GLY A 317 -16.23 2.08 15.21
C GLY A 317 -15.40 0.79 15.23
N PRO A 318 -15.49 -0.07 14.20
CA PRO A 318 -14.67 -1.28 14.15
C PRO A 318 -13.18 -0.97 14.02
N ARG A 319 -12.79 0.17 13.41
CA ARG A 319 -11.38 0.59 13.35
C ARG A 319 -10.83 0.88 14.74
N LEU A 320 -11.51 1.72 15.52
CA LEU A 320 -11.09 2.11 16.87
C LEU A 320 -11.13 0.94 17.86
N LEU A 321 -12.10 0.04 17.70
CA LEU A 321 -12.30 -1.11 18.58
C LEU A 321 -11.36 -2.28 18.27
N ASN A 322 -11.22 -2.65 16.99
CA ASN A 322 -10.58 -3.91 16.59
C ASN A 322 -9.31 -3.75 15.76
N GLN A 323 -9.16 -2.65 15.00
CA GLN A 323 -8.06 -2.53 14.04
C GLN A 323 -6.90 -1.72 14.59
N ILE A 324 -7.17 -0.57 15.20
CA ILE A 324 -6.15 0.33 15.76
C ILE A 324 -5.77 -0.20 17.15
N PRO A 325 -4.53 -0.67 17.35
CA PRO A 325 -4.17 -1.30 18.62
C PRO A 325 -4.21 -0.34 19.82
N ALA A 326 -4.09 -0.91 21.03
CA ALA A 326 -3.80 -0.14 22.23
C ALA A 326 -2.44 0.59 22.10
N ASN A 327 -2.24 1.63 22.92
CA ASN A 327 -1.00 2.44 22.93
C ASN A 327 -0.65 2.99 21.53
N SER A 328 -1.67 3.31 20.74
CA SER A 328 -1.48 3.92 19.43
C SER A 328 -1.36 5.43 19.54
N LYS A 329 -0.53 6.03 18.67
CA LYS A 329 -0.49 7.49 18.47
C LYS A 329 -0.71 7.80 17.01
N LEU A 330 -1.65 8.68 16.70
CA LEU A 330 -1.82 9.23 15.36
C LEU A 330 -0.68 10.21 15.07
N LEU A 331 -0.02 9.99 13.93
CA LEU A 331 1.02 10.87 13.38
C LEU A 331 0.39 12.08 12.67
N PRO A 332 1.15 13.15 12.41
CA PRO A 332 0.69 14.22 11.53
C PRO A 332 0.16 13.67 10.19
N PRO A 333 -1.04 14.08 9.74
CA PRO A 333 -1.63 13.63 8.49
C PRO A 333 -0.81 14.03 7.27
N GLU A 334 -0.69 13.12 6.30
CA GLU A 334 -0.12 13.41 4.99
C GLU A 334 -1.23 13.90 4.05
N PHE A 335 -1.22 15.17 3.64
CA PHE A 335 -2.12 15.66 2.59
C PHE A 335 -1.61 15.17 1.24
N LEU A 336 -2.33 14.22 0.62
CA LEU A 336 -1.89 13.55 -0.61
C LEU A 336 -2.25 14.35 -1.86
N LEU A 337 -3.44 14.95 -1.86
CA LEU A 337 -4.00 15.67 -2.99
C LEU A 337 -5.04 16.65 -2.47
N PHE A 338 -4.98 17.90 -2.92
CA PHE A 338 -6.09 18.84 -2.74
C PHE A 338 -7.03 18.79 -3.94
N GLU A 339 -8.32 18.96 -3.66
CA GLU A 339 -9.39 18.93 -4.64
C GLU A 339 -10.25 20.19 -4.49
N SER A 340 -10.77 20.71 -5.60
CA SER A 340 -11.74 21.80 -5.60
C SER A 340 -13.09 21.30 -6.14
N THR A 341 -14.18 21.69 -5.47
CA THR A 341 -15.53 21.43 -5.97
C THR A 341 -16.00 22.52 -6.92
N ARG A 342 -17.12 22.29 -7.61
CA ARG A 342 -17.79 23.33 -8.42
C ARG A 342 -18.15 24.57 -7.59
N ASP A 343 -18.39 24.38 -6.30
CA ASP A 343 -18.73 25.45 -5.34
C ASP A 343 -17.47 26.05 -4.69
N GLN A 344 -16.28 25.76 -5.22
CA GLN A 344 -14.97 26.23 -4.72
C GLN A 344 -14.65 25.81 -3.29
N GLN A 345 -15.28 24.75 -2.76
CA GLN A 345 -14.86 24.18 -1.49
C GLN A 345 -13.52 23.46 -1.65
N THR A 346 -12.59 23.76 -0.76
CA THR A 346 -11.30 23.05 -0.67
C THR A 346 -11.52 21.72 0.03
N LYS A 347 -11.25 20.63 -0.70
CA LYS A 347 -11.19 19.27 -0.19
C LYS A 347 -9.75 18.77 -0.20
N ALA A 348 -9.50 17.71 0.56
CA ALA A 348 -8.22 17.01 0.51
C ALA A 348 -8.42 15.51 0.71
N LEU A 349 -7.65 14.73 -0.04
CA LEU A 349 -7.37 13.34 0.26
C LEU A 349 -6.23 13.29 1.28
N VAL A 350 -6.49 12.72 2.46
CA VAL A 350 -5.54 12.70 3.58
C VAL A 350 -5.22 11.29 4.01
N LYS A 351 -3.93 11.02 4.23
CA LYS A 351 -3.43 9.77 4.80
C LYS A 351 -3.29 9.94 6.31
N LEU A 352 -4.01 9.12 7.06
CA LEU A 352 -4.02 9.07 8.51
C LEU A 352 -3.27 7.81 8.96
N SER A 353 -2.07 7.99 9.49
CA SER A 353 -1.23 6.88 9.98
C SER A 353 -1.06 6.93 11.48
N SER A 354 -1.18 5.79 12.15
CA SER A 354 -0.83 5.63 13.56
C SER A 354 0.46 4.85 13.76
N THR A 355 1.08 4.97 14.91
CA THR A 355 2.15 4.07 15.37
C THR A 355 1.69 3.32 16.60
N SER A 356 2.15 2.08 16.78
CA SER A 356 1.91 1.27 17.98
C SER A 356 3.02 0.24 18.12
N PRO A 357 3.36 -0.21 19.36
CA PRO A 357 4.29 -1.31 19.57
C PRO A 357 3.92 -2.61 18.83
N THR A 358 2.63 -2.83 18.52
CA THR A 358 2.15 -4.06 17.84
C THR A 358 1.76 -3.83 16.36
N GLY A 359 2.16 -2.69 15.79
CA GLY A 359 1.89 -2.31 14.41
C GLY A 359 0.85 -1.21 14.28
N GLY A 360 1.18 -0.15 13.55
CA GLY A 360 0.26 0.95 13.30
C GLY A 360 -0.81 0.60 12.27
N ARG A 361 -1.65 1.59 11.95
CA ARG A 361 -2.64 1.51 10.88
C ARG A 361 -2.59 2.74 9.99
N THR A 362 -2.83 2.54 8.70
CA THR A 362 -3.01 3.64 7.75
C THR A 362 -4.41 3.60 7.16
N PHE A 363 -5.08 4.75 7.19
CA PHE A 363 -6.35 4.97 6.52
C PHE A 363 -6.23 6.16 5.58
N VAL A 364 -6.93 6.11 4.46
CA VAL A 364 -7.10 7.26 3.58
C VAL A 364 -8.53 7.77 3.76
N GLU A 365 -8.66 9.05 4.02
CA GLU A 365 -9.94 9.73 4.22
C GLU A 365 -10.02 10.97 3.33
N HIS A 366 -11.24 11.49 3.15
CA HIS A 366 -11.42 12.83 2.60
C HIS A 366 -11.73 13.81 3.73
N ALA A 367 -11.12 14.97 3.64
CA ALA A 367 -11.38 16.12 4.49
C ALA A 367 -11.87 17.31 3.66
N VAL A 368 -12.66 18.18 4.26
CA VAL A 368 -13.16 19.42 3.65
C VAL A 368 -12.89 20.59 4.58
N LYS A 369 -12.50 21.74 4.00
CA LYS A 369 -12.38 23.00 4.72
C LYS A 369 -13.76 23.64 4.83
N THR A 370 -14.19 23.89 6.06
CA THR A 370 -15.45 24.59 6.37
C THR A 370 -15.14 25.88 7.14
N ASP A 371 -16.16 26.73 7.35
CA ASP A 371 -16.03 27.92 8.21
C ASP A 371 -15.65 27.55 9.66
N ALA A 372 -16.03 26.35 10.12
CA ALA A 372 -15.69 25.81 11.44
C ALA A 372 -14.31 25.08 11.47
N GLY A 373 -13.50 25.23 10.42
CA GLY A 373 -12.23 24.55 10.23
C GLY A 373 -12.35 23.28 9.39
N TRP A 374 -11.28 22.49 9.36
CA TRP A 374 -11.23 21.26 8.58
C TRP A 374 -12.03 20.13 9.25
N LYS A 375 -12.83 19.43 8.44
CA LYS A 375 -13.64 18.29 8.86
C LYS A 375 -13.31 17.05 8.04
N ILE A 376 -13.19 15.90 8.70
CA ILE A 376 -13.14 14.59 8.04
C ILE A 376 -14.58 14.17 7.72
N VAL A 377 -14.85 13.95 6.44
CA VAL A 377 -16.19 13.70 5.90
C VAL A 377 -16.32 12.34 5.24
N GLY A 378 -15.22 11.63 4.99
CA GLY A 378 -15.26 10.42 4.20
C GLY A 378 -15.47 10.68 2.72
N ASN A 379 -15.41 9.64 1.88
CA ASN A 379 -15.41 9.81 0.41
C ASN A 379 -16.77 10.20 -0.21
N GLN A 380 -17.80 10.38 0.61
CA GLN A 380 -19.14 10.82 0.21
C GLN A 380 -19.84 9.92 -0.82
N LEU A 381 -19.32 8.70 -1.06
CA LEU A 381 -19.94 7.73 -1.95
C LEU A 381 -21.22 7.16 -1.33
N ASN A 382 -22.17 6.80 -2.18
CA ASN A 382 -23.39 6.10 -1.79
C ASN A 382 -23.26 4.56 -1.86
N TYR A 383 -22.20 4.07 -2.50
CA TYR A 383 -21.95 2.65 -2.74
C TYR A 383 -20.59 2.26 -2.17
N ASP A 384 -20.49 1.02 -1.70
CA ASP A 384 -19.23 0.43 -1.29
C ASP A 384 -18.43 -0.03 -2.51
N ALA A 385 -17.68 0.92 -3.06
CA ALA A 385 -16.93 0.75 -4.29
C ALA A 385 -15.53 1.38 -4.19
N GLY A 386 -14.58 0.83 -4.93
CA GLY A 386 -13.21 1.32 -4.90
C GLY A 386 -12.34 0.73 -6.00
N VAL A 387 -11.20 1.37 -6.22
CA VAL A 387 -10.15 0.91 -7.12
C VAL A 387 -8.83 0.85 -6.36
N SER A 388 -7.98 -0.11 -6.69
CA SER A 388 -6.63 -0.21 -6.12
C SER A 388 -5.66 -0.80 -7.15
N ALA A 389 -4.42 -0.33 -7.14
CA ALA A 389 -3.33 -1.00 -7.84
C ALA A 389 -2.92 -2.27 -7.10
N LEU A 390 -2.92 -3.39 -7.81
CA LEU A 390 -2.38 -4.67 -7.39
C LEU A 390 -1.19 -5.02 -8.28
N PHE A 391 -0.17 -5.62 -7.68
CA PHE A 391 0.95 -6.19 -8.38
C PHE A 391 1.08 -7.65 -7.98
N TYR A 392 1.03 -8.54 -8.96
CA TYR A 392 1.13 -9.96 -8.73
C TYR A 392 2.53 -10.46 -9.01
N ARG A 393 2.97 -11.41 -8.19
CA ARG A 393 4.02 -12.35 -8.51
C ARG A 393 3.41 -13.74 -8.47
N HIS A 394 3.30 -14.41 -9.61
CA HIS A 394 2.85 -15.79 -9.67
C HIS A 394 4.00 -16.70 -10.04
N LYS A 395 4.24 -17.70 -9.20
CA LYS A 395 5.18 -18.78 -9.48
C LYS A 395 4.44 -20.05 -9.87
N ASP A 396 4.77 -20.60 -11.03
CA ASP A 396 4.19 -21.82 -11.59
C ASP A 396 4.98 -23.04 -11.12
N LEU A 397 4.44 -23.74 -10.12
CA LEU A 397 4.96 -24.99 -9.57
C LEU A 397 4.24 -26.22 -10.11
N SER A 398 3.51 -26.08 -11.22
CA SER A 398 2.85 -27.22 -11.88
C SER A 398 3.87 -28.33 -12.14
N THR A 399 3.44 -29.59 -12.22
CA THR A 399 4.36 -30.68 -12.54
C THR A 399 4.88 -30.53 -13.99
N TYR A 400 3.96 -30.32 -14.93
CA TYR A 400 4.29 -30.23 -16.35
C TYR A 400 4.26 -28.78 -16.86
N GLY A 401 5.05 -28.50 -17.90
CA GLY A 401 5.02 -27.20 -18.60
C GLY A 401 3.71 -27.03 -19.39
N ARG A 402 3.39 -25.80 -19.76
CA ARG A 402 2.25 -25.51 -20.64
C ARG A 402 2.60 -25.85 -22.08
N THR A 403 1.67 -26.45 -22.80
CA THR A 403 1.76 -26.68 -24.24
C THR A 403 0.69 -25.89 -24.96
N ILE A 404 1.08 -25.26 -26.07
CA ILE A 404 0.14 -24.56 -26.94
C ILE A 404 -0.65 -25.59 -27.75
N LEU A 405 -1.97 -25.38 -27.85
CA LEU A 405 -2.84 -26.29 -28.59
C LEU A 405 -2.39 -26.42 -30.05
N SER A 406 -2.22 -27.65 -30.54
CA SER A 406 -1.74 -27.94 -31.90
C SER A 406 -2.65 -27.39 -33.00
N ALA A 407 -3.93 -27.15 -32.72
CA ALA A 407 -4.91 -26.61 -33.66
C ALA A 407 -4.94 -25.06 -33.70
N SER A 408 -4.03 -24.37 -33.02
CA SER A 408 -3.96 -22.90 -33.03
C SER A 408 -3.13 -22.38 -34.21
N ASN A 409 -3.39 -21.13 -34.63
CA ASN A 409 -2.57 -20.41 -35.63
C ASN A 409 -1.28 -19.83 -35.01
N ASP A 410 -0.88 -20.34 -33.86
CA ASP A 410 0.24 -19.84 -33.08
C ASP A 410 1.58 -20.43 -33.59
N PRO A 411 2.66 -19.64 -33.70
CA PRO A 411 3.98 -20.15 -34.10
C PRO A 411 4.54 -21.28 -33.22
N ASP A 412 4.04 -21.41 -31.99
CA ASP A 412 4.41 -22.43 -31.02
C ASP A 412 3.35 -23.53 -30.85
N ALA A 413 2.38 -23.63 -31.76
CA ALA A 413 1.38 -24.70 -31.77
C ALA A 413 2.02 -26.09 -31.60
N GLY A 414 1.55 -26.86 -30.63
CA GLY A 414 2.05 -28.19 -30.26
C GLY A 414 3.35 -28.19 -29.45
N LYS A 415 3.98 -27.05 -29.22
CA LYS A 415 5.23 -26.95 -28.45
C LYS A 415 4.96 -26.74 -26.95
N ASN A 416 5.81 -27.34 -26.13
CA ASN A 416 5.87 -27.06 -24.70
C ASN A 416 6.67 -25.78 -24.47
N ILE A 417 5.99 -24.74 -23.99
CA ILE A 417 6.54 -23.41 -23.73
C ILE A 417 7.04 -23.23 -22.29
N GLY A 418 7.09 -24.31 -21.50
CA GLY A 418 7.65 -24.29 -20.15
C GLY A 418 6.69 -23.77 -19.08
N LYS A 419 7.22 -23.09 -18.06
CA LYS A 419 6.46 -22.57 -16.92
C LYS A 419 6.05 -21.11 -17.15
N LEU A 420 4.94 -20.70 -16.55
CA LEU A 420 4.41 -19.35 -16.67
C LEU A 420 4.65 -18.51 -15.40
N ASP A 421 5.93 -18.42 -15.01
CA ASP A 421 6.33 -17.49 -13.96
C ASP A 421 6.13 -16.04 -14.44
N VAL A 422 5.30 -15.28 -13.72
CA VAL A 422 4.82 -13.97 -14.19
C VAL A 422 4.77 -12.93 -13.07
N PHE A 423 5.25 -11.73 -13.39
CA PHE A 423 4.81 -10.51 -12.74
C PHE A 423 3.68 -9.91 -13.55
N SER A 424 2.62 -9.43 -12.90
CA SER A 424 1.57 -8.70 -13.60
C SER A 424 1.10 -7.47 -12.84
N SER A 425 0.93 -6.39 -13.59
CA SER A 425 0.38 -5.13 -13.10
C SER A 425 -1.13 -5.13 -13.32
N THR A 426 -1.89 -4.83 -12.27
CA THR A 426 -3.33 -5.07 -12.25
C THR A 426 -4.08 -3.95 -11.55
N LEU A 427 -5.25 -3.60 -12.07
CA LEU A 427 -6.24 -2.82 -11.34
C LEU A 427 -7.28 -3.76 -10.73
N SER A 428 -7.56 -3.58 -9.45
CA SER A 428 -8.62 -4.29 -8.73
C SER A 428 -9.79 -3.34 -8.50
N PHE A 429 -10.98 -3.75 -8.92
CA PHE A 429 -12.20 -2.97 -8.80
C PHE A 429 -13.13 -3.69 -7.83
N ALA A 430 -13.40 -3.06 -6.69
CA ALA A 430 -14.35 -3.58 -5.72
C ALA A 430 -15.68 -2.86 -5.87
N PHE A 431 -16.77 -3.61 -5.90
CA PHE A 431 -18.13 -3.10 -5.71
C PHE A 431 -18.90 -4.12 -4.90
N ASN A 432 -19.27 -3.81 -3.67
CA ASN A 432 -19.92 -4.74 -2.77
C ASN A 432 -21.45 -4.74 -2.96
N PRO A 433 -22.02 -5.80 -3.56
CA PRO A 433 -23.44 -5.85 -3.90
C PRO A 433 -24.34 -6.21 -2.70
N THR A 434 -23.76 -6.37 -1.51
CA THR A 434 -24.44 -6.51 -0.21
C THR A 434 -24.25 -5.28 0.69
N GLY A 435 -23.46 -4.30 0.22
CA GLY A 435 -23.24 -3.04 0.91
C GLY A 435 -24.39 -2.04 0.71
N PRO A 436 -24.26 -0.83 1.27
CA PRO A 436 -25.22 0.26 1.11
C PRO A 436 -25.59 0.47 -0.36
N ASN A 437 -26.89 0.56 -0.63
CA ASN A 437 -27.49 0.73 -1.96
C ASN A 437 -27.13 -0.34 -3.01
N GLY A 438 -26.39 -1.40 -2.67
CA GLY A 438 -25.87 -2.39 -3.62
C GLY A 438 -26.83 -3.53 -3.95
N HIS A 439 -27.88 -3.75 -3.15
CA HIS A 439 -28.73 -4.95 -3.25
C HIS A 439 -29.47 -5.10 -4.59
N ASP A 440 -29.89 -4.00 -5.21
CA ASP A 440 -30.59 -3.99 -6.50
C ASP A 440 -29.64 -3.85 -7.71
N VAL A 441 -28.34 -3.65 -7.44
CA VAL A 441 -27.33 -3.51 -8.50
C VAL A 441 -27.00 -4.87 -9.08
N PHE A 442 -27.10 -5.02 -10.40
CA PHE A 442 -26.72 -6.24 -11.11
C PHE A 442 -25.43 -6.10 -11.90
N ALA A 443 -25.11 -4.88 -12.35
CA ALA A 443 -23.90 -4.58 -13.10
C ALA A 443 -23.40 -3.15 -12.83
N VAL A 444 -22.10 -2.95 -13.03
CA VAL A 444 -21.46 -1.64 -13.08
C VAL A 444 -20.55 -1.56 -14.31
N ARG A 445 -20.52 -0.41 -14.96
CA ARG A 445 -19.55 -0.10 -16.03
C ARG A 445 -18.54 0.90 -15.51
N ILE A 446 -17.26 0.63 -15.78
CA ILE A 446 -16.14 1.41 -15.25
C ILE A 446 -15.29 1.90 -16.42
N LYS A 447 -15.01 3.20 -16.45
CA LYS A 447 -14.14 3.84 -17.44
C LYS A 447 -13.04 4.62 -16.74
N GLY A 448 -11.85 4.69 -17.34
CA GLY A 448 -10.71 5.42 -16.80
C GLY A 448 -9.41 5.03 -17.49
N PRO A 449 -8.29 5.66 -17.12
CA PRO A 449 -6.98 5.34 -17.69
C PRO A 449 -6.62 3.86 -17.57
N GLY A 450 -5.97 3.31 -18.61
CA GLY A 450 -5.59 1.89 -18.68
C GLY A 450 -6.73 0.89 -18.93
N LEU A 451 -7.98 1.36 -19.02
CA LEU A 451 -9.13 0.54 -19.42
C LEU A 451 -9.46 0.73 -20.92
N PRO A 452 -10.17 -0.23 -21.55
CA PRO A 452 -10.70 -0.06 -22.89
C PRO A 452 -11.56 1.21 -23.02
N PRO A 453 -11.67 1.84 -24.21
CA PRO A 453 -12.39 3.11 -24.39
C PRO A 453 -13.85 3.09 -23.93
N ASN A 454 -14.54 1.97 -24.13
CA ASN A 454 -15.93 1.78 -23.69
C ASN A 454 -16.05 1.30 -22.24
N GLY A 455 -14.93 1.08 -21.57
CA GLY A 455 -14.85 0.58 -20.21
C GLY A 455 -14.98 -0.94 -20.09
N ILE A 456 -14.82 -1.41 -18.86
CA ILE A 456 -15.11 -2.78 -18.47
C ILE A 456 -16.47 -2.84 -17.75
N VAL A 457 -17.11 -4.00 -17.74
CA VAL A 457 -18.33 -4.26 -16.97
C VAL A 457 -18.06 -5.34 -15.93
N LEU A 458 -18.48 -5.09 -14.69
CA LEU A 458 -18.56 -6.08 -13.64
C LEU A 458 -20.03 -6.39 -13.34
N ALA A 459 -20.35 -7.66 -13.09
CA ALA A 459 -21.70 -8.11 -12.78
C ALA A 459 -21.70 -9.23 -11.72
N ARG A 460 -22.89 -9.55 -11.19
CA ARG A 460 -23.06 -10.60 -10.17
C ARG A 460 -22.71 -11.98 -10.74
N SER A 461 -21.91 -12.73 -10.00
CA SER A 461 -21.47 -14.08 -10.40
C SER A 461 -22.29 -15.18 -9.75
N SER A 462 -22.53 -16.26 -10.48
CA SER A 462 -23.09 -17.48 -9.91
C SER A 462 -22.07 -18.30 -9.11
N THR A 463 -20.79 -17.99 -9.19
CA THR A 463 -19.71 -18.74 -8.55
C THR A 463 -19.62 -18.45 -7.05
N CYS A 464 -19.28 -19.45 -6.24
CA CYS A 464 -19.15 -19.31 -4.78
C CYS A 464 -18.04 -18.33 -4.38
N GLY A 465 -18.24 -17.64 -3.25
CA GLY A 465 -17.28 -16.68 -2.70
C GLY A 465 -17.32 -15.29 -3.37
N THR A 466 -18.36 -15.01 -4.15
CA THR A 466 -18.53 -13.75 -4.91
C THR A 466 -19.64 -12.87 -4.36
N ASP A 467 -20.22 -13.20 -3.21
CA ASP A 467 -21.30 -12.43 -2.57
C ASP A 467 -20.89 -11.00 -2.20
N LYS A 468 -19.60 -10.77 -1.94
CA LYS A 468 -19.07 -9.48 -1.46
C LYS A 468 -18.49 -8.60 -2.55
N PHE A 469 -18.54 -9.01 -3.82
CA PHE A 469 -18.03 -8.19 -4.93
C PHE A 469 -18.66 -8.57 -6.27
N LEU A 470 -18.82 -7.58 -7.16
CA LEU A 470 -19.09 -7.85 -8.58
C LEU A 470 -17.83 -8.36 -9.30
N THR A 471 -18.02 -9.14 -10.34
CA THR A 471 -16.94 -9.82 -11.09
C THR A 471 -16.99 -9.51 -12.57
N PHE A 472 -15.88 -9.70 -13.28
CA PHE A 472 -15.72 -9.37 -14.68
C PHE A 472 -16.78 -10.03 -15.57
N TYR A 473 -17.36 -9.22 -16.46
CA TYR A 473 -18.37 -9.62 -17.45
C TYR A 473 -17.88 -9.33 -18.88
N SER A 474 -17.52 -8.09 -19.18
CA SER A 474 -17.09 -7.67 -20.52
C SER A 474 -16.00 -6.60 -20.48
N ASN A 475 -15.22 -6.50 -21.58
CA ASN A 475 -14.19 -5.47 -21.79
C ASN A 475 -14.54 -4.47 -22.91
N ASN A 476 -15.72 -4.59 -23.51
CA ASN A 476 -16.21 -3.74 -24.59
C ASN A 476 -17.30 -2.76 -24.11
N GLY A 477 -17.61 -2.76 -22.82
CA GLY A 477 -18.67 -1.95 -22.20
C GLY A 477 -20.07 -2.54 -22.32
N GLU A 478 -20.24 -3.70 -22.96
CA GLU A 478 -21.53 -4.36 -23.15
C GLU A 478 -22.10 -4.81 -21.80
N LEU A 479 -23.36 -4.46 -21.55
CA LEU A 479 -24.06 -4.79 -20.32
C LEU A 479 -24.78 -6.13 -20.45
N PRO A 480 -24.88 -6.90 -19.37
CA PRO A 480 -25.75 -8.06 -19.35
C PRO A 480 -27.23 -7.67 -19.50
N ASP A 481 -28.04 -8.64 -19.93
CA ASP A 481 -29.49 -8.52 -19.92
C ASP A 481 -30.01 -8.37 -18.47
N ALA A 482 -30.92 -7.43 -18.22
CA ALA A 482 -31.49 -7.18 -16.90
C ALA A 482 -32.45 -8.29 -16.41
N ASN A 483 -32.73 -9.31 -17.23
CA ASN A 483 -33.68 -10.38 -16.91
C ASN A 483 -33.18 -11.43 -15.89
N SER A 484 -31.90 -11.41 -15.50
CA SER A 484 -31.32 -12.31 -14.51
C SER A 484 -30.61 -11.54 -13.38
N LYS A 485 -30.57 -12.11 -12.17
CA LYS A 485 -29.73 -11.57 -11.09
C LYS A 485 -28.27 -12.01 -11.21
N LEU A 486 -28.00 -13.13 -11.88
CA LEU A 486 -26.66 -13.72 -12.03
C LEU A 486 -26.27 -13.69 -13.50
N GLN A 487 -25.14 -13.05 -13.80
CA GLN A 487 -24.78 -12.61 -15.14
C GLN A 487 -23.48 -13.20 -15.66
N THR A 488 -22.65 -13.76 -14.77
CA THR A 488 -21.34 -14.31 -15.13
C THR A 488 -21.00 -15.49 -14.22
N ARG A 489 -19.99 -16.28 -14.61
CA ARG A 489 -19.35 -17.30 -13.79
C ARG A 489 -17.94 -16.89 -13.34
N SER A 490 -17.51 -15.67 -13.70
CA SER A 490 -16.20 -15.15 -13.32
C SER A 490 -16.04 -15.07 -11.81
N THR A 491 -14.80 -15.20 -11.33
CA THR A 491 -14.39 -14.90 -9.96
C THR A 491 -13.45 -13.71 -9.89
N SER A 492 -13.04 -13.17 -11.04
CA SER A 492 -12.11 -12.05 -11.11
C SER A 492 -12.86 -10.73 -10.97
N LYS A 493 -12.31 -9.82 -10.18
CA LYS A 493 -12.70 -8.41 -10.11
C LYS A 493 -11.58 -7.49 -10.61
N THR A 494 -10.68 -8.04 -11.41
CA THR A 494 -9.41 -7.44 -11.78
C THR A 494 -9.30 -7.24 -13.29
N TRP A 495 -8.55 -6.21 -13.67
CA TRP A 495 -8.14 -5.93 -15.04
C TRP A 495 -6.61 -5.90 -15.11
N VAL A 496 -6.02 -6.80 -15.88
CA VAL A 496 -4.56 -6.87 -16.03
C VAL A 496 -4.09 -5.90 -17.11
N LEU A 497 -3.16 -5.03 -16.73
CA LEU A 497 -2.60 -3.98 -17.56
C LEU A 497 -1.35 -4.44 -18.32
N ASP A 498 -0.49 -5.22 -17.65
CA ASP A 498 0.81 -5.59 -18.17
C ASP A 498 1.27 -6.90 -17.51
N ALA A 499 2.11 -7.67 -18.19
CA ALA A 499 2.70 -8.90 -17.70
C ALA A 499 4.12 -9.10 -18.25
N SER A 500 5.04 -9.48 -17.37
CA SER A 500 6.42 -9.79 -17.71
C SER A 500 6.83 -11.10 -17.05
N THR A 501 7.59 -11.92 -17.76
CA THR A 501 8.23 -13.08 -17.14
C THR A 501 9.35 -12.63 -16.21
N PHE A 502 9.71 -13.46 -15.22
CA PHE A 502 10.80 -13.17 -14.28
C PHE A 502 11.82 -14.30 -14.11
N ASP A 503 11.67 -15.39 -14.85
CA ASP A 503 12.62 -16.50 -14.86
C ASP A 503 12.78 -17.02 -16.30
N ASN A 504 13.81 -17.83 -16.54
CA ASN A 504 14.13 -18.41 -17.85
C ASN A 504 13.34 -19.70 -18.12
N ALA A 505 12.34 -20.02 -17.29
CA ALA A 505 11.55 -21.25 -17.39
C ALA A 505 10.57 -21.24 -18.58
N TYR A 506 10.21 -20.06 -19.08
CA TYR A 506 9.39 -19.87 -20.26
C TYR A 506 10.25 -19.93 -21.53
N LYS A 507 9.75 -20.61 -22.58
CA LYS A 507 10.50 -20.90 -23.82
C LYS A 507 9.78 -20.55 -25.12
N GLY A 508 8.57 -20.00 -25.04
CA GLY A 508 7.81 -19.62 -26.23
C GLY A 508 8.27 -18.30 -26.84
N SER A 509 7.73 -17.99 -28.02
CA SER A 509 8.05 -16.82 -28.83
C SER A 509 7.32 -15.54 -28.39
N ASP A 510 6.13 -15.63 -27.79
CA ASP A 510 5.33 -14.48 -27.35
C ASP A 510 4.74 -14.71 -25.95
N PHE A 511 5.49 -14.29 -24.92
CA PHE A 511 5.10 -14.54 -23.52
C PHE A 511 3.73 -13.97 -23.20
N TYR A 512 3.49 -12.71 -23.60
CA TYR A 512 2.28 -11.99 -23.22
C TYR A 512 1.04 -12.65 -23.82
N LYS A 513 1.07 -12.96 -25.13
CA LYS A 513 -0.06 -13.65 -25.79
C LYS A 513 -0.29 -15.05 -25.23
N HIS A 514 0.76 -15.83 -25.01
CA HIS A 514 0.62 -17.17 -24.46
C HIS A 514 0.09 -17.18 -23.03
N TRP A 515 0.57 -16.26 -22.19
CA TRP A 515 0.13 -16.12 -20.81
C TRP A 515 -1.32 -15.66 -20.72
N ARG A 516 -1.69 -14.63 -21.50
CA ARG A 516 -3.07 -14.13 -21.61
C ARG A 516 -4.03 -15.24 -22.05
N GLY A 517 -3.63 -16.02 -23.06
CA GLY A 517 -4.49 -17.04 -23.65
C GLY A 517 -5.80 -16.45 -24.15
N SER A 518 -6.93 -17.07 -23.79
CA SER A 518 -8.28 -16.60 -24.12
C SER A 518 -8.90 -15.69 -23.06
N SER A 519 -8.13 -15.26 -22.06
CA SER A 519 -8.66 -14.44 -20.96
C SER A 519 -9.07 -13.06 -21.47
N THR A 520 -10.28 -12.64 -21.11
CA THR A 520 -10.89 -11.39 -21.58
C THR A 520 -10.77 -10.24 -20.58
N ASN A 521 -10.33 -10.51 -19.35
CA ASN A 521 -10.09 -9.52 -18.29
C ASN A 521 -8.62 -9.03 -18.27
N ILE A 522 -7.94 -9.14 -19.40
CA ILE A 522 -6.55 -8.73 -19.62
C ILE A 522 -6.57 -7.82 -20.86
N SER A 523 -5.79 -6.75 -20.80
CA SER A 523 -5.55 -5.89 -21.97
C SER A 523 -5.04 -6.70 -23.16
N GLU A 524 -5.40 -6.25 -24.37
CA GLU A 524 -5.01 -6.98 -25.58
C GLU A 524 -3.51 -6.88 -25.85
N GLU A 525 -2.96 -5.70 -25.57
CA GLU A 525 -1.55 -5.36 -25.61
C GLU A 525 -1.14 -4.73 -24.26
N PRO A 526 0.12 -4.87 -23.84
CA PRO A 526 0.62 -4.24 -22.61
C PRO A 526 0.33 -2.73 -22.55
N VAL A 527 -0.36 -2.30 -21.50
CA VAL A 527 -0.63 -0.88 -21.24
C VAL A 527 0.64 -0.19 -20.78
N ARG A 528 0.97 0.94 -21.40
CA ARG A 528 2.09 1.78 -20.97
C ARG A 528 1.69 2.53 -19.70
N MET A 529 2.42 2.31 -18.61
CA MET A 529 2.05 2.89 -17.31
C MET A 529 2.09 4.42 -17.28
N ASN A 530 2.80 5.08 -18.21
CA ASN A 530 2.78 6.54 -18.36
C ASN A 530 1.45 7.10 -18.88
N GLU A 531 0.56 6.25 -19.40
CA GLU A 531 -0.81 6.61 -19.75
C GLU A 531 -1.76 6.59 -18.55
N ILE A 532 -1.31 6.02 -17.42
CA ILE A 532 -2.06 6.01 -16.16
C ILE A 532 -1.39 7.01 -15.21
N PRO A 533 -2.03 8.15 -14.94
CA PRO A 533 -1.45 9.15 -14.05
C PRO A 533 -1.46 8.70 -12.59
N GLU A 534 -0.69 9.42 -11.76
CA GLU A 534 -0.91 9.37 -10.31
C GLU A 534 -2.33 9.79 -9.98
N PHE A 535 -2.89 9.23 -8.90
CA PHE A 535 -4.24 9.60 -8.48
C PHE A 535 -5.30 9.44 -9.60
N ALA A 536 -5.13 8.48 -10.51
CA ALA A 536 -6.03 8.29 -11.64
C ALA A 536 -7.50 8.14 -11.21
N THR A 537 -8.39 8.86 -11.89
CA THR A 537 -9.83 8.83 -11.65
C THR A 537 -10.53 7.81 -12.54
N TYR A 538 -11.44 7.04 -11.96
CA TYR A 538 -12.29 6.06 -12.64
C TYR A 538 -13.76 6.41 -12.44
N SER A 539 -14.51 6.54 -13.53
CA SER A 539 -15.95 6.78 -13.50
C SER A 539 -16.73 5.48 -13.46
N TRP A 540 -17.75 5.44 -12.63
CA TRP A 540 -18.64 4.31 -12.42
C TRP A 540 -20.04 4.67 -12.91
N GLU A 541 -20.64 3.78 -13.69
CA GLU A 541 -22.06 3.77 -14.03
C GLU A 541 -22.69 2.56 -13.36
N VAL A 542 -23.73 2.77 -12.55
CA VAL A 542 -24.41 1.71 -11.79
C VAL A 542 -25.73 1.35 -12.47
N PHE A 543 -25.97 0.05 -12.67
CA PHE A 543 -27.19 -0.46 -13.30
C PHE A 543 -27.95 -1.36 -12.33
N THR A 544 -29.25 -1.10 -12.19
CA THR A 544 -30.13 -1.79 -11.23
C THR A 544 -31.18 -2.62 -11.96
N LEU A 545 -31.66 -3.70 -11.33
CA LEU A 545 -32.70 -4.55 -11.92
C LEU A 545 -34.00 -3.75 -12.12
N SER A 546 -34.34 -2.88 -11.16
CA SER A 546 -35.51 -1.99 -11.25
C SER A 546 -35.43 -0.95 -12.37
N GLY A 547 -34.23 -0.50 -12.73
CA GLY A 547 -33.99 0.55 -13.73
C GLY A 547 -33.77 0.03 -15.16
N GLY A 548 -33.64 -1.29 -15.35
CA GLY A 548 -33.30 -1.90 -16.63
C GLY A 548 -31.83 -1.72 -17.05
N SER A 549 -31.48 -2.18 -18.25
CA SER A 549 -30.08 -2.24 -18.74
C SER A 549 -29.64 -1.04 -19.59
N THR A 550 -30.50 -0.05 -19.86
CA THR A 550 -30.21 1.02 -20.82
C THR A 550 -29.79 2.34 -20.19
N VAL A 551 -30.17 2.59 -18.93
CA VAL A 551 -29.91 3.86 -18.23
C VAL A 551 -29.22 3.57 -16.90
N ALA A 552 -28.09 4.25 -16.65
CA ALA A 552 -27.40 4.14 -15.37
C ALA A 552 -28.23 4.82 -14.26
N ALA A 553 -28.54 4.09 -13.20
CA ALA A 553 -29.28 4.58 -12.04
C ALA A 553 -28.45 5.57 -11.19
N ALA A 554 -27.12 5.44 -11.22
CA ALA A 554 -26.21 6.36 -10.56
C ALA A 554 -24.88 6.47 -11.32
N LYS A 555 -24.21 7.61 -11.15
CA LYS A 555 -22.83 7.83 -11.62
C LYS A 555 -22.00 8.46 -10.51
N PHE A 556 -20.77 8.00 -10.35
CA PHE A 556 -19.80 8.56 -9.41
C PHE A 556 -18.38 8.28 -9.88
N THR A 557 -17.39 8.84 -9.18
CA THR A 557 -15.96 8.62 -9.46
C THR A 557 -15.26 8.04 -8.25
N THR A 558 -14.23 7.24 -8.50
CA THR A 558 -13.25 6.83 -7.47
C THR A 558 -11.85 7.17 -7.94
N ARG A 559 -10.92 7.31 -6.99
CA ARG A 559 -9.54 7.66 -7.26
C ARG A 559 -8.63 6.51 -6.82
N ASN A 560 -7.71 6.11 -7.71
CA ASN A 560 -6.67 5.17 -7.33
C ASN A 560 -5.50 5.94 -6.72
N VAL A 561 -5.28 5.76 -5.42
CA VAL A 561 -4.25 6.50 -4.66
C VAL A 561 -2.82 6.09 -5.02
N THR A 562 -2.65 4.96 -5.71
CA THR A 562 -1.36 4.42 -6.12
C THR A 562 -1.35 4.21 -7.62
N ARG A 563 -0.35 4.76 -8.31
CA ARG A 563 -0.14 4.44 -9.72
C ARG A 563 0.30 2.96 -9.88
N PRO A 564 -0.25 2.21 -10.84
CA PRO A 564 0.29 0.89 -11.19
C PRO A 564 1.73 0.99 -11.72
N LEU A 565 2.53 -0.04 -11.49
CA LEU A 565 3.92 -0.13 -11.97
C LEU A 565 4.00 -1.02 -13.21
N ALA A 566 5.03 -0.87 -14.04
CA ALA A 566 5.24 -1.80 -15.15
C ALA A 566 5.56 -3.21 -14.62
N ALA A 567 5.11 -4.26 -15.30
CA ALA A 567 5.30 -5.64 -14.82
C ALA A 567 6.79 -6.01 -14.71
N SER A 568 7.65 -5.40 -15.52
CA SER A 568 9.11 -5.55 -15.46
C SER A 568 9.73 -5.07 -14.14
N GLU A 569 9.06 -4.19 -13.39
CA GLU A 569 9.55 -3.69 -12.10
C GLU A 569 9.41 -4.72 -10.98
N GLY A 570 8.71 -5.84 -11.22
CA GLY A 570 8.42 -6.83 -10.20
C GLY A 570 9.65 -7.37 -9.46
N GLN A 571 10.82 -7.46 -10.12
CA GLN A 571 12.05 -7.92 -9.48
C GLN A 571 12.57 -6.96 -8.40
N LYS A 572 12.22 -5.67 -8.48
CA LYS A 572 12.68 -4.62 -7.55
C LYS A 572 11.78 -4.51 -6.31
N LEU A 573 10.62 -5.19 -6.31
CA LEU A 573 9.62 -5.08 -5.24
C LEU A 573 9.92 -5.98 -4.03
N PRO A 574 9.54 -5.56 -2.80
CA PRO A 574 9.88 -6.25 -1.55
C PRO A 574 8.93 -7.41 -1.24
N TRP A 575 9.10 -8.54 -1.93
CA TRP A 575 8.25 -9.73 -1.77
C TRP A 575 8.53 -10.52 -0.49
N ALA A 576 7.46 -10.80 0.28
CA ALA A 576 7.44 -11.87 1.27
C ALA A 576 7.67 -13.22 0.58
N VAL A 577 8.38 -14.13 1.23
CA VAL A 577 8.75 -15.45 0.69
C VAL A 577 7.89 -16.52 1.36
N LEU A 578 7.14 -17.30 0.57
CA LEU A 578 6.42 -18.46 1.07
C LEU A 578 7.40 -19.53 1.53
N ASN A 579 7.22 -20.04 2.76
CA ASN A 579 8.06 -21.09 3.31
C ASN A 579 7.66 -22.46 2.72
N ARG A 580 8.49 -23.48 2.96
CA ARG A 580 8.28 -24.84 2.41
C ARG A 580 6.91 -25.41 2.78
N ASP A 581 6.47 -25.23 4.02
CA ASP A 581 5.17 -25.70 4.52
C ASP A 581 3.97 -25.16 3.71
N ALA A 582 4.08 -23.94 3.19
CA ALA A 582 3.12 -23.32 2.26
C ALA A 582 3.20 -23.97 0.87
N LEU A 583 4.42 -24.16 0.35
CA LEU A 583 4.64 -24.72 -0.98
C LEU A 583 4.23 -26.19 -1.09
N ASP A 584 4.26 -26.96 0.01
CA ASP A 584 3.79 -28.35 0.02
C ASP A 584 2.30 -28.49 -0.35
N TYR A 585 1.49 -27.44 -0.18
CA TYR A 585 0.09 -27.44 -0.65
C TYR A 585 -0.03 -27.41 -2.17
N LEU A 586 1.07 -27.21 -2.89
CA LEU A 586 1.14 -27.16 -4.35
C LEU A 586 1.84 -28.41 -4.91
N ASP A 587 2.29 -29.32 -4.05
CA ASP A 587 2.89 -30.59 -4.44
C ASP A 587 1.82 -31.69 -4.54
N PRO A 588 1.52 -32.21 -5.75
CA PRO A 588 0.54 -33.28 -5.90
C PRO A 588 0.97 -34.59 -5.23
N ALA A 589 2.26 -34.79 -4.93
CA ALA A 589 2.75 -35.96 -4.19
C ALA A 589 2.46 -35.88 -2.68
N HIS A 590 2.15 -34.70 -2.15
CA HIS A 590 1.84 -34.50 -0.73
C HIS A 590 0.37 -34.81 -0.42
N LEU A 591 0.03 -36.11 -0.38
CA LEU A 591 -1.36 -36.62 -0.37
C LEU A 591 -2.34 -35.92 0.60
N SER A 592 -1.92 -35.55 1.81
CA SER A 592 -2.81 -34.87 2.78
C SER A 592 -3.05 -33.39 2.49
N LYS A 593 -2.16 -32.74 1.73
CA LYS A 593 -2.26 -31.31 1.37
C LYS A 593 -2.80 -31.13 -0.05
N SER A 594 -2.66 -32.13 -0.92
CA SER A 594 -3.26 -32.15 -2.25
C SER A 594 -4.72 -32.61 -2.29
N ASP A 595 -5.21 -33.24 -1.22
CA ASP A 595 -6.62 -33.59 -1.06
C ASP A 595 -7.53 -32.36 -0.78
N SER A 596 -8.83 -32.59 -0.64
CA SER A 596 -9.83 -31.58 -0.31
C SER A 596 -9.60 -31.02 1.10
N LEU A 597 -9.60 -29.68 1.24
CA LEU A 597 -9.27 -29.02 2.49
C LEU A 597 -10.46 -28.31 3.11
N SER A 598 -10.60 -28.42 4.44
CA SER A 598 -11.46 -27.57 5.26
C SER A 598 -10.69 -26.57 6.13
N SER A 599 -9.38 -26.78 6.26
CA SER A 599 -8.45 -25.92 6.97
C SER A 599 -7.06 -26.03 6.36
N ALA A 600 -6.22 -25.03 6.60
CA ALA A 600 -4.82 -25.03 6.19
C ALA A 600 -3.98 -24.20 7.16
N SER A 601 -2.71 -24.55 7.34
CA SER A 601 -1.77 -23.74 8.12
C SER A 601 -0.45 -23.64 7.38
N PHE A 602 0.10 -22.44 7.26
CA PHE A 602 1.37 -22.23 6.59
C PHE A 602 2.07 -20.95 7.05
N SER A 603 3.33 -20.77 6.65
CA SER A 603 4.18 -19.66 7.03
C SER A 603 4.90 -18.98 5.87
N TRP A 604 5.46 -17.80 6.15
CA TRP A 604 6.26 -16.99 5.23
C TRP A 604 7.43 -16.32 5.96
N THR A 605 8.38 -15.81 5.20
CA THR A 605 9.54 -15.05 5.68
C THR A 605 9.55 -13.66 5.06
N LEU A 606 9.94 -12.65 5.84
CA LEU A 606 10.23 -11.30 5.34
C LEU A 606 11.77 -11.13 5.29
N PRO A 607 12.39 -11.10 4.09
CA PRO A 607 13.84 -11.03 3.93
C PRO A 607 14.52 -9.85 4.64
N THR A 608 13.84 -8.72 4.81
CA THR A 608 14.36 -7.57 5.55
C THR A 608 13.31 -7.01 6.50
N ALA A 609 13.76 -6.37 7.58
CA ALA A 609 12.88 -5.72 8.55
C ALA A 609 12.13 -4.50 7.98
N SER A 610 12.57 -3.97 6.83
CA SER A 610 11.93 -2.85 6.13
C SER A 610 10.90 -3.29 5.09
N MET A 611 10.69 -4.59 4.88
CA MET A 611 9.64 -5.06 3.98
C MET A 611 8.24 -4.73 4.50
N PRO A 612 7.28 -4.44 3.61
CA PRO A 612 5.90 -4.25 4.01
C PRO A 612 5.33 -5.51 4.65
N GLU A 613 4.47 -5.34 5.65
CA GLU A 613 3.88 -6.45 6.40
C GLU A 613 2.89 -7.24 5.53
N VAL A 614 2.75 -8.53 5.85
CA VAL A 614 1.68 -9.35 5.28
C VAL A 614 0.37 -8.98 5.96
N ILE A 615 -0.59 -8.53 5.17
CA ILE A 615 -1.93 -8.08 5.60
C ILE A 615 -3.01 -9.14 5.41
N SER A 616 -2.77 -10.12 4.53
CA SER A 616 -3.65 -11.28 4.38
C SER A 616 -2.90 -12.47 3.80
N ALA A 617 -3.41 -13.67 4.06
CA ALA A 617 -2.87 -14.91 3.54
C ALA A 617 -4.03 -15.85 3.17
N GLY A 618 -3.85 -16.66 2.13
CA GLY A 618 -4.91 -17.53 1.64
C GLY A 618 -4.45 -18.70 0.79
N ILE A 619 -5.39 -19.61 0.57
CA ILE A 619 -5.30 -20.74 -0.35
C ILE A 619 -6.59 -20.80 -1.17
N TYR A 620 -6.46 -21.03 -2.46
CA TYR A 620 -7.60 -21.18 -3.36
C TYR A 620 -7.41 -22.41 -4.25
N GLY A 621 -8.50 -23.06 -4.61
CA GLY A 621 -8.47 -24.21 -5.49
C GLY A 621 -9.69 -24.27 -6.38
N ARG A 622 -9.49 -24.82 -7.58
CA ARG A 622 -10.57 -25.07 -8.54
C ARG A 622 -10.41 -26.44 -9.19
N ASN A 623 -11.53 -27.06 -9.53
CA ASN A 623 -11.63 -28.22 -10.42
C ASN A 623 -12.65 -27.91 -11.53
N HIS A 624 -13.20 -28.92 -12.22
CA HIS A 624 -14.19 -28.72 -13.29
C HIS A 624 -15.56 -28.22 -12.80
N THR A 625 -15.89 -28.41 -11.52
CA THR A 625 -17.21 -28.11 -10.94
C THR A 625 -17.18 -27.00 -9.90
N ASP A 626 -16.08 -26.88 -9.15
CA ASP A 626 -16.00 -26.11 -7.92
C ASP A 626 -14.79 -25.17 -7.92
N ALA A 627 -14.95 -24.01 -7.29
CA ALA A 627 -13.92 -23.01 -7.06
C ALA A 627 -14.13 -22.43 -5.66
N VAL A 628 -13.18 -22.66 -4.75
CA VAL A 628 -13.31 -22.28 -3.33
C VAL A 628 -11.97 -21.78 -2.79
N GLY A 629 -12.03 -20.70 -2.01
CA GLY A 629 -10.89 -20.13 -1.31
C GLY A 629 -11.07 -20.09 0.20
N MET A 630 -9.96 -20.15 0.93
CA MET A 630 -9.84 -19.78 2.33
C MET A 630 -8.86 -18.62 2.43
N GLY A 631 -9.21 -17.59 3.17
CA GLY A 631 -8.30 -16.47 3.43
C GLY A 631 -8.58 -15.84 4.79
N LEU A 632 -7.54 -15.24 5.36
CA LEU A 632 -7.64 -14.52 6.62
C LEU A 632 -6.81 -13.24 6.56
N GLY A 633 -7.37 -12.15 7.10
CA GLY A 633 -6.60 -10.94 7.37
C GLY A 633 -5.63 -11.16 8.52
N ILE A 634 -4.39 -10.70 8.37
CA ILE A 634 -3.36 -10.80 9.40
C ILE A 634 -3.41 -9.53 10.24
N GLY A 635 -3.73 -9.70 11.53
CA GLY A 635 -4.04 -8.59 12.42
C GLY A 635 -2.85 -7.95 13.14
N ASN A 636 -1.70 -8.62 13.25
CA ASN A 636 -0.58 -8.14 14.08
C ASN A 636 0.72 -8.08 13.30
N ARG A 637 1.50 -7.01 13.55
CA ARG A 637 2.84 -6.84 13.02
C ARG A 637 3.75 -7.97 13.47
N GLY A 638 4.58 -8.47 12.54
CA GLY A 638 5.54 -9.53 12.81
C GLY A 638 4.97 -10.95 12.75
N ASN A 639 3.66 -11.11 12.54
CA ASN A 639 3.11 -12.43 12.24
C ASN A 639 3.69 -12.97 10.93
N THR A 640 4.19 -14.20 10.98
CA THR A 640 4.82 -14.91 9.86
C THR A 640 4.15 -16.24 9.54
N SER A 641 2.96 -16.48 10.09
CA SER A 641 2.17 -17.68 9.84
C SER A 641 0.68 -17.42 9.98
N VAL A 642 -0.12 -18.32 9.41
CA VAL A 642 -1.58 -18.27 9.44
C VAL A 642 -2.18 -19.65 9.67
N LYS A 643 -3.34 -19.68 10.34
CA LYS A 643 -4.23 -20.83 10.39
C LYS A 643 -5.57 -20.44 9.77
N LEU A 644 -5.91 -21.11 8.67
CA LEU A 644 -7.11 -20.91 7.87
C LEU A 644 -8.15 -21.98 8.21
N SER A 645 -9.40 -21.56 8.18
CA SER A 645 -10.57 -22.44 8.28
C SER A 645 -11.62 -21.95 7.30
N LEU A 646 -12.33 -22.87 6.64
CA LEU A 646 -13.45 -22.48 5.79
C LEU A 646 -14.56 -21.81 6.59
N SER A 647 -15.06 -20.73 6.01
CA SER A 647 -16.35 -20.13 6.37
C SER A 647 -17.39 -20.52 5.33
N THR A 648 -18.68 -20.47 5.72
CA THR A 648 -19.79 -20.63 4.79
C THR A 648 -19.64 -19.67 3.62
N GLN A 649 -19.72 -20.21 2.40
CA GLN A 649 -19.59 -19.43 1.17
C GLN A 649 -20.98 -19.13 0.59
N TYR A 650 -21.07 -17.98 -0.08
CA TYR A 650 -22.28 -17.53 -0.77
C TYR A 650 -21.91 -17.13 -2.20
N ASN A 651 -22.84 -17.29 -3.14
CA ASN A 651 -22.68 -16.77 -4.49
C ASN A 651 -23.10 -15.29 -4.58
N GLY A 652 -22.95 -14.68 -5.75
CA GLY A 652 -23.34 -13.28 -6.01
C GLY A 652 -24.83 -12.97 -5.83
N ALA A 653 -25.70 -13.96 -5.59
CA ALA A 653 -27.10 -13.76 -5.21
C ALA A 653 -27.33 -13.80 -3.69
N GLY A 654 -26.31 -14.12 -2.90
CA GLY A 654 -26.42 -14.33 -1.44
C GLY A 654 -26.94 -15.72 -1.07
N VAL A 655 -26.93 -16.68 -2.00
CA VAL A 655 -27.38 -18.06 -1.76
C VAL A 655 -26.21 -18.89 -1.24
N THR A 656 -26.44 -19.64 -0.16
CA THR A 656 -25.45 -20.54 0.44
C THR A 656 -25.01 -21.60 -0.56
N CYS A 657 -23.69 -21.81 -0.66
CA CYS A 657 -23.12 -22.85 -1.50
C CYS A 657 -23.22 -24.23 -0.86
N SER A 658 -23.57 -25.25 -1.65
CA SER A 658 -23.66 -26.64 -1.22
C SER A 658 -22.29 -27.31 -1.01
N TYR A 659 -21.26 -26.86 -1.74
CA TYR A 659 -19.89 -27.33 -1.62
C TYR A 659 -19.05 -26.40 -0.74
N ALA A 660 -18.39 -26.94 0.27
CA ALA A 660 -17.67 -26.20 1.31
C ALA A 660 -16.28 -26.77 1.60
N LYS A 661 -15.52 -27.15 0.56
CA LYS A 661 -14.11 -27.55 0.66
C LYS A 661 -13.29 -26.88 -0.44
N VAL A 662 -12.00 -26.63 -0.19
CA VAL A 662 -11.07 -26.35 -1.29
C VAL A 662 -10.80 -27.68 -2.01
N PRO A 663 -11.06 -27.80 -3.33
CA PRO A 663 -11.04 -29.09 -4.02
C PRO A 663 -9.64 -29.67 -4.15
N SER A 664 -9.53 -31.00 -4.18
CA SER A 664 -8.27 -31.70 -4.43
C SER A 664 -7.70 -31.40 -5.83
N PHE A 665 -6.41 -31.66 -6.02
CA PHE A 665 -5.74 -31.54 -7.31
C PHE A 665 -4.72 -32.66 -7.51
N THR A 666 -4.33 -32.91 -8.76
CA THR A 666 -3.30 -33.87 -9.15
C THR A 666 -2.29 -33.23 -10.09
N ALA A 667 -1.24 -33.96 -10.47
CA ALA A 667 -0.28 -33.49 -11.47
C ALA A 667 -0.93 -33.10 -12.81
N THR A 668 -2.08 -33.69 -13.15
CA THR A 668 -2.75 -33.57 -14.44
C THR A 668 -4.13 -32.93 -14.40
N MET A 669 -4.72 -32.74 -13.22
CA MET A 669 -6.07 -32.15 -13.07
C MET A 669 -6.16 -31.17 -11.90
N GLY A 670 -7.06 -30.20 -12.05
CA GLY A 670 -7.35 -29.21 -11.02
C GLY A 670 -6.31 -28.10 -10.92
N TYR A 671 -6.50 -27.22 -9.95
CA TYR A 671 -5.64 -26.08 -9.71
C TYR A 671 -5.61 -25.78 -8.22
N ARG A 672 -4.44 -25.40 -7.72
CA ARG A 672 -4.24 -24.93 -6.36
C ARG A 672 -3.32 -23.72 -6.36
N GLU A 673 -3.63 -22.73 -5.56
CA GLU A 673 -2.74 -21.60 -5.27
C GLU A 673 -2.64 -21.35 -3.77
N VAL A 674 -1.47 -20.93 -3.32
CA VAL A 674 -1.22 -20.41 -1.97
C VAL A 674 -0.56 -19.05 -2.12
N GLY A 675 -0.91 -18.11 -1.25
CA GLY A 675 -0.18 -16.86 -1.24
C GLY A 675 -0.45 -15.93 -0.08
N VAL A 676 0.32 -14.85 -0.11
CA VAL A 676 0.31 -13.77 0.87
C VAL A 676 0.17 -12.44 0.16
N GLN A 677 -0.45 -11.50 0.84
CA GLN A 677 -0.64 -10.15 0.37
C GLN A 677 0.06 -9.17 1.31
N GLN A 678 0.85 -8.26 0.75
CA GLN A 678 1.47 -7.15 1.46
C GLN A 678 0.91 -5.84 0.92
N LYS A 679 1.07 -4.74 1.66
CA LYS A 679 0.70 -3.41 1.22
C LYS A 679 1.82 -2.43 1.50
N THR A 680 2.28 -1.74 0.46
CA THR A 680 3.32 -0.70 0.57
C THR A 680 2.75 0.59 1.19
N ASP A 681 3.63 1.49 1.60
CA ASP A 681 3.28 2.79 2.21
C ASP A 681 2.53 3.74 1.24
N LEU A 682 2.78 3.58 -0.07
CA LEU A 682 2.08 4.28 -1.15
C LEU A 682 0.73 3.64 -1.49
N GLY A 683 0.40 2.48 -0.90
CA GLY A 683 -0.87 1.79 -1.09
C GLY A 683 -0.87 0.72 -2.18
N LEU A 684 0.26 0.49 -2.88
CA LEU A 684 0.40 -0.64 -3.81
C LEU A 684 0.25 -1.95 -3.05
N ILE A 685 -0.65 -2.80 -3.52
CA ILE A 685 -0.87 -4.12 -2.95
C ILE A 685 -0.01 -5.12 -3.70
N LEU A 686 0.88 -5.81 -2.99
CA LEU A 686 1.72 -6.88 -3.54
C LEU A 686 1.07 -8.21 -3.22
N GLN A 687 0.81 -9.04 -4.22
CA GLN A 687 0.24 -10.37 -4.05
C GLN A 687 1.23 -11.42 -4.56
N ASN A 688 1.92 -12.08 -3.63
CA ASN A 688 2.82 -13.19 -3.94
C ASN A 688 2.06 -14.50 -3.88
N LEU A 689 1.84 -15.12 -5.03
CA LEU A 689 1.20 -16.41 -5.18
C LEU A 689 2.18 -17.42 -5.75
N SER A 690 2.03 -18.66 -5.31
CA SER A 690 2.54 -19.82 -6.04
C SER A 690 1.35 -20.73 -6.34
N TYR A 691 1.37 -21.36 -7.50
CA TYR A 691 0.27 -22.21 -7.93
C TYR A 691 0.76 -23.50 -8.59
N HIS A 692 -0.12 -24.50 -8.59
CA HIS A 692 -0.04 -25.70 -9.39
C HIS A 692 -1.29 -25.77 -10.26
N GLU A 693 -1.09 -26.01 -11.54
CA GLU A 693 -2.15 -26.32 -12.50
C GLU A 693 -1.90 -27.72 -13.08
N GLY A 694 -2.93 -28.57 -12.97
CA GLY A 694 -2.94 -29.89 -13.57
C GLY A 694 -2.81 -29.78 -15.09
N ARG A 695 -1.76 -30.37 -15.65
CA ARG A 695 -1.47 -30.36 -17.09
C ARG A 695 -1.07 -31.76 -17.55
N SER A 696 -1.33 -32.09 -18.80
CA SER A 696 -0.87 -33.37 -19.34
C SER A 696 0.67 -33.43 -19.42
N PRO A 697 1.29 -34.58 -19.13
CA PRO A 697 2.66 -34.87 -19.55
C PRO A 697 2.62 -34.92 -21.07
N ASN A 698 3.06 -33.86 -21.73
CA ASN A 698 3.08 -33.82 -23.20
C ASN A 698 3.99 -34.90 -23.78
#